data_AF-A0A8S2NL01-F1
#
_entry.id   AF-A0A8S2NL01-F1
#
_cell.length_a   1.000
_cell.length_b   1.000
_cell.length_c   1.000
_cell.angle_alpha   90.00
_cell.angle_beta   90.00
_cell.angle_gamma   90.00
#
_symmetry.space_group_name_H-M   'P 1'
#
loop_
_entity.id
_entity.type
_entity.pdbx_description
1 polymer ?
#
loop_
_entity_poly.entity_id
_entity_poly.type
_entity_poly.pdbx_seq_one_letter_code
_entity_poly.pdbx_strand_id
1 'polypeptide(L)'
;MNLWRQKIDFNLPGELRPIVEWIYRAEEVLARGLNFDPATLVPDENLQRFTQLHKEHVTIFTEKETIATKFQRLKRDPSIVNQQVAIEHLNSLDERLNIIIISSDERGHYLDFEQIHWKVQIHFAQLEHLMEILNKKQGNLAQTEQLFQEYKRKIHDEKIIATIEGLLPELTRKAQNYGQLRKKDDQTSKGFNAYCECVRKTLKSAALDLKTKEHMLQETLDNWKVYLSSYDQLERWLNEGDQVLQRSSQEKLAYFANINHWAETHEKLRIAIESLMSVCDDEIVAGLHKKFLFINRRWKEIFDRVHQFEHDESIKKKRDEFYAGRSNILDTLDKIDAEIQTYLSCTVKALKEQENRLYVTQSGIDMLNDNIQALAKLSQVIARESGETYSTSEMNSILQTCFEKLRRIQEYLPLTLKRNKTMLGHLQKFEDGLQKCQQWFNEAKQLISRYSIQVPVKRIEDFLEQHRNFFAEIGYYQSLLETKGKLIQAMKKSSENLIPLDFSPVDEQYRQLVDTFEQINHQACYWEKEFSQHSQLWKDFHQRLKHLEEWIDKAQTAVKEKHEDYAYLIRKHKDFFQTINDEILHGFIKSGRELLHIRDKTEQKEIQLLMDTLENKWNTIICYAPVRLLRLQFERIEKIVVQELEQAENELNDELKQLERQHDTTEILRRHNERFQLNNFHPTMEIHMRDLQTFANDIRTKEQGQTLVSHENEQIDQRTIKLNNYWSNMQAKIDNVRRKLQTIPKKWQEFEEKFHHVESWMATIERSMTNTQNTDIPLEQYKAVVNKFKNDFQQIDTISAYTKALPLILNELIEEQATDEPARYRQRLDALLSRYKQLCVSIEETSQYCSVIIPAKLIHENSLQLNTFLTNISNVPMNFRDVSDVRSILQDQTQVYHNLQNYSQQINELVTRGQEIMKLPLVPKYVQHDVQNTQKVYNDKIQSAEELLEKLKRLLELWERFDGNKRRYQQQAERLHNEVSLLSSNRNSITSFQNEIDSCQDLRNSYAELKPLVDETGQTLQIISSNNLLPYTNLQTLKTDYDNMQEDFFEKLRITEEILQDLISDNQKWIQFNDDLKRLESFFKETNAVLETKLLGERSLEDKQQLLE
;
A
#
# COMPACT_ATOMS: atom_id res chain seq x y z
N MET A 1 -174.86 -44.80 -126.52
CA MET A 1 -176.12 -45.27 -127.14
C MET A 1 -177.34 -44.52 -126.59
N ASN A 2 -177.80 -43.41 -127.16
CA ASN A 2 -177.43 -42.92 -128.47
C ASN A 2 -177.55 -44.01 -129.55
N LEU A 3 -178.17 -45.19 -129.33
CA LEU A 3 -178.13 -46.32 -130.29
C LEU A 3 -178.90 -45.95 -131.56
N TRP A 4 -180.01 -45.25 -131.34
CA TRP A 4 -180.81 -44.64 -132.38
C TRP A 4 -180.01 -43.58 -133.14
N ARG A 5 -179.40 -42.61 -132.45
CA ARG A 5 -178.52 -41.62 -133.08
C ARG A 5 -177.37 -42.28 -133.84
N GLN A 6 -176.68 -43.24 -133.24
CA GLN A 6 -175.59 -43.98 -133.87
C GLN A 6 -176.06 -44.69 -135.15
N LYS A 7 -177.26 -45.29 -135.15
CA LYS A 7 -177.86 -45.87 -136.36
C LYS A 7 -178.22 -44.82 -137.41
N ILE A 8 -178.65 -43.63 -137.01
CA ILE A 8 -178.92 -42.51 -137.93
C ILE A 8 -177.60 -42.00 -138.52
N ASP A 9 -176.61 -41.73 -137.69
CA ASP A 9 -175.31 -41.21 -138.10
C ASP A 9 -174.57 -42.23 -139.00
N PHE A 10 -174.73 -43.54 -138.76
CA PHE A 10 -174.11 -44.60 -139.58
C PHE A 10 -174.73 -44.82 -140.95
N ASN A 11 -175.98 -44.39 -141.14
CA ASN A 11 -176.66 -44.47 -142.42
C ASN A 11 -176.33 -43.28 -143.35
N LEU A 12 -175.47 -42.36 -142.91
CA LEU A 12 -175.00 -41.26 -143.75
C LEU A 12 -174.19 -41.82 -144.95
N PRO A 13 -174.51 -41.42 -146.19
CA PRO A 13 -173.82 -41.90 -147.37
C PRO A 13 -172.41 -41.32 -147.52
N GLY A 14 -171.54 -42.05 -148.22
CA GLY A 14 -170.20 -41.59 -148.62
C GLY A 14 -169.21 -41.41 -147.47
N GLU A 15 -168.36 -40.37 -147.56
CA GLU A 15 -167.17 -40.17 -146.72
C GLU A 15 -167.44 -39.74 -145.26
N LEU A 16 -168.70 -39.60 -144.84
CA LEU A 16 -169.05 -39.12 -143.49
C LEU A 16 -168.98 -40.21 -142.39
N ARG A 17 -169.07 -41.49 -142.77
CA ARG A 17 -169.15 -42.63 -141.82
C ARG A 17 -167.93 -42.78 -140.89
N PRO A 18 -166.67 -42.72 -141.39
CA PRO A 18 -165.48 -42.95 -140.54
C PRO A 18 -165.29 -41.87 -139.46
N ILE A 19 -165.78 -40.66 -139.70
CA ILE A 19 -165.64 -39.53 -138.78
C ILE A 19 -166.55 -39.72 -137.56
N VAL A 20 -167.78 -40.19 -137.79
CA VAL A 20 -168.75 -40.48 -136.74
C VAL A 20 -168.24 -41.59 -135.80
N GLU A 21 -167.58 -42.62 -136.35
CA GLU A 21 -166.99 -43.70 -135.54
C GLU A 21 -165.95 -43.18 -134.55
N TRP A 22 -165.11 -42.26 -135.00
CA TRP A 22 -164.11 -41.65 -134.14
C TRP A 22 -164.72 -40.73 -133.09
N ILE A 23 -165.68 -39.87 -133.48
CA ILE A 23 -166.41 -38.99 -132.56
C ILE A 23 -167.03 -39.81 -131.41
N TYR A 24 -167.61 -40.96 -131.71
CA TYR A 24 -168.19 -41.82 -130.69
C TYR A 24 -167.16 -42.43 -129.73
N ARG A 25 -166.02 -42.93 -130.25
CA ARG A 25 -164.93 -43.47 -129.41
C ARG A 25 -164.33 -42.38 -128.50
N ALA A 26 -164.16 -41.19 -129.05
CA ALA A 26 -163.67 -40.02 -128.34
C ALA A 26 -164.65 -39.57 -127.24
N GLU A 27 -165.95 -39.52 -127.52
CA GLU A 27 -166.99 -39.25 -126.53
C GLU A 27 -167.01 -40.28 -125.41
N GLU A 28 -166.83 -41.56 -125.71
CA GLU A 28 -166.83 -42.62 -124.70
C GLU A 28 -165.69 -42.44 -123.68
N VAL A 29 -164.49 -42.13 -124.15
CA VAL A 29 -163.33 -41.96 -123.26
C VAL A 29 -163.38 -40.67 -122.45
N LEU A 30 -163.98 -39.61 -122.99
CA LEU A 30 -164.22 -38.37 -122.24
C LEU A 30 -165.34 -38.54 -121.22
N ALA A 31 -166.38 -39.30 -121.56
CA ALA A 31 -167.54 -39.56 -120.70
C ALA A 31 -167.26 -40.59 -119.59
N ARG A 32 -166.18 -41.39 -119.68
CA ARG A 32 -165.74 -42.23 -118.55
C ARG A 32 -165.38 -41.32 -117.37
N GLY A 33 -166.34 -41.18 -116.45
CA GLY A 33 -166.25 -40.24 -115.33
C GLY A 33 -165.00 -40.44 -114.50
N LEU A 34 -164.42 -39.31 -114.07
CA LEU A 34 -163.26 -39.21 -113.17
C LEU A 34 -163.68 -39.02 -111.70
N ASN A 35 -164.90 -39.41 -111.35
CA ASN A 35 -165.42 -39.21 -110.00
C ASN A 35 -164.85 -40.28 -109.06
N PHE A 36 -163.94 -39.89 -108.19
CA PHE A 36 -163.41 -40.74 -107.13
C PHE A 36 -163.58 -40.06 -105.78
N ASP A 37 -163.84 -40.87 -104.76
CA ASP A 37 -164.07 -40.41 -103.39
C ASP A 37 -162.73 -40.20 -102.67
N PRO A 38 -162.42 -38.99 -102.19
CA PRO A 38 -161.17 -38.71 -101.46
C PRO A 38 -161.07 -39.41 -100.10
N ALA A 39 -162.07 -40.16 -99.62
CA ALA A 39 -162.01 -40.78 -98.29
C ALA A 39 -161.46 -42.22 -98.24
N THR A 40 -161.26 -42.89 -99.40
CA THR A 40 -160.79 -44.30 -99.46
C THR A 40 -159.32 -44.46 -99.87
N LEU A 41 -158.51 -43.42 -99.63
CA LEU A 41 -157.20 -43.26 -100.25
C LEU A 41 -156.10 -44.07 -99.54
N VAL A 42 -155.65 -45.16 -100.16
CA VAL A 42 -154.25 -45.60 -100.03
C VAL A 42 -153.45 -44.83 -101.08
N PRO A 43 -152.44 -44.01 -100.70
CA PRO A 43 -151.70 -43.20 -101.65
C PRO A 43 -151.03 -44.01 -102.79
N ASP A 44 -150.54 -45.22 -102.50
CA ASP A 44 -149.92 -46.12 -103.50
C ASP A 44 -150.90 -46.65 -104.56
N GLU A 45 -152.10 -47.06 -104.14
CA GLU A 45 -153.10 -47.64 -105.05
C GLU A 45 -153.63 -46.60 -106.04
N ASN A 46 -153.81 -45.36 -105.60
CA ASN A 46 -154.27 -44.27 -106.46
C ASN A 46 -153.23 -43.88 -107.51
N LEU A 47 -151.95 -43.88 -107.14
CA LEU A 47 -150.88 -43.58 -108.08
C LEU A 47 -150.90 -44.53 -109.29
N GLN A 48 -150.98 -45.85 -109.05
CA GLN A 48 -151.02 -46.85 -110.13
C GLN A 48 -152.21 -46.63 -111.06
N ARG A 49 -153.37 -46.28 -110.49
CA ARG A 49 -154.63 -46.12 -111.23
C ARG A 49 -154.62 -44.90 -112.14
N PHE A 50 -154.12 -43.75 -111.66
CA PHE A 50 -154.01 -42.53 -112.48
C PHE A 50 -152.97 -42.68 -113.60
N THR A 51 -151.92 -43.49 -113.41
CA THR A 51 -150.96 -43.81 -114.48
C THR A 51 -151.59 -44.60 -115.63
N GLN A 52 -152.48 -45.55 -115.33
CA GLN A 52 -153.17 -46.33 -116.37
C GLN A 52 -154.13 -45.47 -117.20
N LEU A 53 -154.93 -44.62 -116.54
CA LEU A 53 -155.90 -43.73 -117.20
C LEU A 53 -155.22 -42.74 -118.15
N HIS A 54 -154.03 -42.24 -117.79
CA HIS A 54 -153.26 -41.33 -118.63
C HIS A 54 -152.81 -41.99 -119.95
N LYS A 55 -152.36 -43.24 -119.91
CA LYS A 55 -151.98 -44.00 -121.13
C LYS A 55 -153.14 -44.17 -122.11
N GLU A 56 -154.32 -44.54 -121.61
CA GLU A 56 -155.51 -44.72 -122.45
C GLU A 56 -155.91 -43.42 -123.15
N HIS A 57 -155.87 -42.30 -122.42
CA HIS A 57 -156.21 -40.99 -122.95
C HIS A 57 -155.34 -40.58 -124.14
N VAL A 58 -154.02 -40.71 -124.05
CA VAL A 58 -153.09 -40.32 -125.13
C VAL A 58 -153.33 -41.12 -126.42
N THR A 59 -153.76 -42.38 -126.31
CA THR A 59 -153.86 -43.30 -127.45
C THR A 59 -154.96 -42.92 -128.46
N ILE A 60 -156.06 -42.28 -128.02
CA ILE A 60 -157.24 -42.00 -128.88
C ILE A 60 -157.21 -40.59 -129.47
N PHE A 61 -156.69 -39.62 -128.72
CA PHE A 61 -156.77 -38.20 -129.06
C PHE A 61 -155.61 -37.70 -129.93
N THR A 62 -154.73 -38.57 -130.38
CA THR A 62 -153.64 -38.26 -131.31
C THR A 62 -154.13 -37.86 -132.71
N GLU A 63 -155.21 -38.47 -133.23
CA GLU A 63 -155.74 -38.19 -134.58
C GLU A 63 -156.80 -37.06 -134.62
N LYS A 64 -157.03 -36.36 -133.49
CA LYS A 64 -158.18 -35.46 -133.29
C LYS A 64 -158.27 -34.29 -134.28
N GLU A 65 -157.15 -33.63 -134.58
CA GLU A 65 -157.10 -32.48 -135.51
C GLU A 65 -157.33 -32.91 -136.96
N THR A 66 -156.83 -34.09 -137.31
CA THR A 66 -156.92 -34.69 -138.65
C THR A 66 -158.37 -35.04 -139.01
N ILE A 67 -159.16 -35.42 -137.99
CA ILE A 67 -160.57 -35.78 -138.16
C ILE A 67 -161.47 -34.54 -138.18
N ALA A 68 -161.19 -33.52 -137.38
CA ALA A 68 -161.93 -32.26 -137.40
C ALA A 68 -161.81 -31.49 -138.72
N THR A 69 -160.61 -31.47 -139.31
CA THR A 69 -160.38 -30.87 -140.64
C THR A 69 -161.09 -31.61 -141.76
N LYS A 70 -161.07 -32.95 -141.76
CA LYS A 70 -161.84 -33.77 -142.72
C LYS A 70 -163.35 -33.49 -142.64
N PHE A 71 -163.90 -33.35 -141.44
CA PHE A 71 -165.34 -33.12 -141.23
C PHE A 71 -165.83 -31.75 -141.74
N GLN A 72 -165.09 -30.68 -141.44
CA GLN A 72 -165.40 -29.32 -141.92
C GLN A 72 -165.41 -29.21 -143.46
N ARG A 73 -164.53 -29.98 -144.14
CA ARG A 73 -164.44 -30.02 -145.61
C ARG A 73 -165.70 -30.64 -146.23
N LEU A 74 -166.18 -31.74 -145.66
CA LEU A 74 -167.39 -32.45 -146.11
C LEU A 74 -168.68 -31.65 -145.86
N LYS A 75 -168.76 -30.90 -144.75
CA LYS A 75 -169.93 -30.08 -144.38
C LYS A 75 -170.25 -28.93 -145.36
N ARG A 76 -169.28 -28.50 -146.19
CA ARG A 76 -169.45 -27.41 -147.17
C ARG A 76 -169.85 -27.88 -148.57
N ASP A 77 -169.89 -29.19 -148.84
CA ASP A 77 -170.12 -29.74 -150.18
C ASP A 77 -171.61 -29.66 -150.61
N PRO A 78 -171.96 -28.88 -151.66
CA PRO A 78 -173.34 -28.70 -152.10
C PRO A 78 -174.04 -29.97 -152.60
N SER A 79 -173.30 -31.01 -152.99
CA SER A 79 -173.88 -32.26 -153.51
C SER A 79 -174.46 -33.16 -152.41
N ILE A 80 -173.94 -33.05 -151.19
CA ILE A 80 -174.39 -33.79 -150.00
C ILE A 80 -175.51 -33.02 -149.29
N VAL A 81 -175.33 -31.70 -149.24
CA VAL A 81 -176.18 -30.76 -148.52
C VAL A 81 -177.53 -30.59 -149.25
N ASN A 82 -178.63 -30.88 -148.56
CA ASN A 82 -180.04 -30.80 -149.02
C ASN A 82 -180.55 -31.86 -150.01
N GLN A 83 -179.69 -32.53 -150.80
CA GLN A 83 -180.14 -33.64 -151.66
C GLN A 83 -180.02 -35.02 -150.99
N GLN A 84 -179.07 -35.24 -150.07
CA GLN A 84 -178.86 -36.55 -149.41
C GLN A 84 -178.93 -36.53 -147.88
N VAL A 85 -178.47 -35.45 -147.24
CA VAL A 85 -178.36 -35.36 -145.78
C VAL A 85 -178.86 -34.00 -145.29
N ALA A 86 -179.65 -34.02 -144.22
CA ALA A 86 -180.18 -32.85 -143.56
C ALA A 86 -179.08 -32.01 -142.88
N ILE A 87 -179.14 -30.69 -143.06
CA ILE A 87 -178.17 -29.73 -142.51
C ILE A 87 -178.11 -29.78 -140.98
N GLU A 88 -179.25 -30.02 -140.31
CA GLU A 88 -179.31 -30.10 -138.85
C GLU A 88 -178.42 -31.23 -138.32
N HIS A 89 -178.32 -32.33 -139.06
CA HIS A 89 -177.53 -33.48 -138.65
C HIS A 89 -176.01 -33.19 -138.73
N LEU A 90 -175.56 -32.50 -139.78
CA LEU A 90 -174.17 -32.06 -139.93
C LEU A 90 -173.79 -30.99 -138.91
N ASN A 91 -174.71 -30.10 -138.54
CA ASN A 91 -174.48 -29.13 -137.48
C ASN A 91 -174.31 -29.80 -136.11
N SER A 92 -175.13 -30.81 -135.81
CA SER A 92 -175.01 -31.58 -134.57
C SER A 92 -173.66 -32.30 -134.45
N LEU A 93 -173.15 -32.89 -135.54
CA LEU A 93 -171.84 -33.55 -135.55
C LEU A 93 -170.67 -32.56 -135.35
N ASP A 94 -170.77 -31.34 -135.88
CA ASP A 94 -169.74 -30.29 -135.73
C ASP A 94 -169.65 -29.77 -134.29
N GLU A 95 -170.81 -29.60 -133.66
CA GLU A 95 -170.91 -29.14 -132.27
C GLU A 95 -170.31 -30.18 -131.31
N ARG A 96 -170.60 -31.46 -131.54
CA ARG A 96 -170.01 -32.59 -130.79
C ARG A 96 -168.50 -32.66 -130.95
N LEU A 97 -168.00 -32.54 -132.17
CA LEU A 97 -166.58 -32.62 -132.48
C LEU A 97 -165.76 -31.51 -131.79
N ASN A 98 -166.30 -30.29 -131.71
CA ASN A 98 -165.65 -29.18 -131.00
C ASN A 98 -165.62 -29.38 -129.47
N ILE A 99 -166.69 -29.93 -128.88
CA ILE A 99 -166.74 -30.25 -127.44
C ILE A 99 -165.67 -31.29 -127.07
N ILE A 100 -165.50 -32.31 -127.91
CA ILE A 100 -164.51 -33.39 -127.71
C ILE A 100 -163.08 -32.84 -127.67
N ILE A 101 -162.73 -31.97 -128.60
CA ILE A 101 -161.36 -31.45 -128.72
C ILE A 101 -160.95 -30.70 -127.46
N ILE A 102 -161.79 -29.76 -126.99
CA ILE A 102 -161.53 -28.96 -125.79
C ILE A 102 -161.48 -29.85 -124.54
N SER A 103 -162.44 -30.76 -124.40
CA SER A 103 -162.53 -31.64 -123.23
C SER A 103 -161.36 -32.63 -123.13
N SER A 104 -160.71 -32.96 -124.25
CA SER A 104 -159.56 -33.86 -124.25
C SER A 104 -158.31 -33.24 -123.61
N ASP A 105 -157.95 -32.01 -123.99
CA ASP A 105 -156.75 -31.35 -123.47
C ASP A 105 -156.86 -31.08 -121.96
N GLU A 106 -158.06 -30.72 -121.48
CA GLU A 106 -158.30 -30.55 -120.04
C GLU A 106 -158.10 -31.86 -119.26
N ARG A 107 -158.59 -32.99 -119.78
CA ARG A 107 -158.47 -34.29 -119.11
C ARG A 107 -157.02 -34.77 -119.02
N GLY A 108 -156.20 -34.56 -120.05
CA GLY A 108 -154.80 -34.99 -120.06
C GLY A 108 -153.98 -34.31 -118.96
N HIS A 109 -154.08 -33.00 -118.84
CA HIS A 109 -153.32 -32.25 -117.83
C HIS A 109 -153.76 -32.54 -116.38
N TYR A 110 -155.03 -32.84 -116.14
CA TYR A 110 -155.52 -33.27 -114.83
C TYR A 110 -154.84 -34.55 -114.35
N LEU A 111 -154.82 -35.57 -115.21
CA LEU A 111 -154.24 -36.87 -114.91
C LEU A 111 -152.73 -36.78 -114.64
N ASP A 112 -152.05 -35.87 -115.32
CA ASP A 112 -150.63 -35.60 -115.13
C ASP A 112 -150.29 -35.05 -113.74
N PHE A 113 -151.11 -34.13 -113.22
CA PHE A 113 -150.97 -33.55 -111.89
C PHE A 113 -151.23 -34.57 -110.77
N GLU A 114 -152.33 -35.32 -110.85
CA GLU A 114 -152.74 -36.30 -109.84
C GLU A 114 -151.65 -37.38 -109.59
N GLN A 115 -150.96 -37.84 -110.64
CA GLN A 115 -149.86 -38.80 -110.47
C GLN A 115 -148.72 -38.29 -109.60
N ILE A 116 -148.36 -37.01 -109.68
CA ILE A 116 -147.27 -36.47 -108.85
C ILE A 116 -147.78 -36.16 -107.44
N HIS A 117 -149.04 -35.75 -107.29
CA HIS A 117 -149.67 -35.49 -106.01
C HIS A 117 -149.61 -36.70 -105.07
N TRP A 118 -150.05 -37.88 -105.54
CA TRP A 118 -150.10 -39.08 -104.71
C TRP A 118 -148.72 -39.62 -104.34
N LYS A 119 -147.71 -39.46 -105.20
CA LYS A 119 -146.31 -39.77 -104.88
C LYS A 119 -145.80 -39.02 -103.66
N VAL A 120 -146.16 -37.74 -103.54
CA VAL A 120 -145.74 -36.90 -102.41
C VAL A 120 -146.44 -37.31 -101.12
N GLN A 121 -147.72 -37.66 -101.17
CA GLN A 121 -148.51 -38.03 -99.99
C GLN A 121 -148.03 -39.33 -99.31
N ILE A 122 -147.53 -40.32 -100.06
CA ILE A 122 -146.95 -41.56 -99.49
C ILE A 122 -145.85 -41.24 -98.48
N HIS A 123 -144.92 -40.36 -98.86
CA HIS A 123 -143.76 -40.06 -98.04
C HIS A 123 -144.10 -39.18 -96.82
N PHE A 124 -145.12 -38.32 -96.89
CA PHE A 124 -145.58 -37.56 -95.73
C PHE A 124 -146.19 -38.46 -94.65
N ALA A 125 -146.97 -39.49 -95.02
CA ALA A 125 -147.53 -40.44 -94.06
C ALA A 125 -146.45 -41.18 -93.25
N GLN A 126 -145.30 -41.48 -93.89
CA GLN A 126 -144.16 -42.10 -93.21
C GLN A 126 -143.51 -41.17 -92.17
N LEU A 127 -143.44 -39.87 -92.46
CA LEU A 127 -142.90 -38.85 -91.55
C LEU A 127 -143.80 -38.60 -90.33
N GLU A 128 -145.12 -38.57 -90.54
CA GLU A 128 -146.10 -38.36 -89.45
C GLU A 128 -146.06 -39.49 -88.43
N HIS A 129 -145.98 -40.74 -88.88
CA HIS A 129 -145.89 -41.90 -87.98
C HIS A 129 -144.64 -41.86 -87.09
N LEU A 130 -143.49 -41.46 -87.64
CA LEU A 130 -142.25 -41.34 -86.86
C LEU A 130 -142.36 -40.26 -85.77
N MET A 131 -142.98 -39.12 -86.10
CA MET A 131 -143.19 -38.03 -85.16
C MET A 131 -144.13 -38.41 -84.00
N GLU A 132 -145.12 -39.26 -84.24
CA GLU A 132 -146.02 -39.78 -83.19
C GLU A 132 -145.27 -40.66 -82.17
N ILE A 133 -144.32 -41.48 -82.64
CA ILE A 133 -143.49 -42.33 -81.77
C ILE A 133 -142.56 -41.49 -80.91
N LEU A 134 -141.90 -40.48 -81.49
CA LEU A 134 -140.90 -39.64 -80.80
C LEU A 134 -141.51 -38.62 -79.82
N ASN A 135 -142.82 -38.39 -79.88
CA ASN A 135 -143.52 -37.46 -78.98
C ASN A 135 -143.99 -38.09 -77.66
N LYS A 136 -143.84 -39.41 -77.46
CA LYS A 136 -144.17 -40.08 -76.20
C LYS A 136 -143.10 -39.79 -75.13
N LYS A 137 -143.50 -39.72 -73.85
CA LYS A 137 -142.57 -39.57 -72.70
C LYS A 137 -141.54 -40.71 -72.68
N GLN A 138 -140.34 -40.41 -72.21
CA GLN A 138 -139.21 -41.34 -72.28
C GLN A 138 -139.24 -42.32 -71.09
N GLY A 139 -139.08 -43.60 -71.41
CA GLY A 139 -139.02 -44.67 -70.42
C GLY A 139 -137.66 -44.79 -69.73
N ASN A 140 -137.36 -45.97 -69.21
CA ASN A 140 -136.05 -46.25 -68.62
C ASN A 140 -134.90 -46.20 -69.66
N LEU A 141 -133.65 -46.25 -69.19
CA LEU A 141 -132.45 -46.16 -70.04
C LEU A 141 -132.53 -47.06 -71.29
N ALA A 142 -132.95 -48.32 -71.14
CA ALA A 142 -133.05 -49.25 -72.26
C ALA A 142 -134.16 -48.86 -73.27
N GLN A 143 -135.26 -48.29 -72.79
CA GLN A 143 -136.36 -47.82 -73.62
C GLN A 143 -136.00 -46.53 -74.38
N THR A 144 -135.32 -45.58 -73.73
CA THR A 144 -134.83 -44.35 -74.39
C THR A 144 -133.81 -44.65 -75.49
N GLU A 145 -132.94 -45.63 -75.30
CA GLU A 145 -131.92 -46.00 -76.28
C GLU A 145 -132.52 -46.70 -77.52
N GLN A 146 -133.56 -47.53 -77.33
CA GLN A 146 -134.31 -48.11 -78.45
C GLN A 146 -135.02 -47.05 -79.31
N LEU A 147 -135.63 -46.03 -78.69
CA LEU A 147 -136.31 -44.94 -79.41
C LEU A 147 -135.33 -44.11 -80.26
N PHE A 148 -134.12 -43.87 -79.77
CA PHE A 148 -133.10 -43.12 -80.50
C PHE A 148 -132.58 -43.88 -81.74
N GLN A 149 -132.50 -45.20 -81.69
CA GLN A 149 -132.09 -46.02 -82.85
C GLN A 149 -133.15 -46.02 -83.96
N GLU A 150 -134.43 -46.09 -83.59
CA GLU A 150 -135.55 -46.05 -84.53
C GLU A 150 -135.59 -44.72 -85.31
N TYR A 151 -135.29 -43.60 -84.64
CA TYR A 151 -135.11 -42.28 -85.28
C TYR A 151 -134.03 -42.29 -86.36
N LYS A 152 -132.82 -42.79 -86.04
CA LYS A 152 -131.68 -42.77 -86.97
C LYS A 152 -131.99 -43.53 -88.26
N ARG A 153 -132.61 -44.70 -88.16
CA ARG A 153 -132.96 -45.53 -89.32
C ARG A 153 -133.86 -44.79 -90.31
N LYS A 154 -134.92 -44.12 -89.82
CA LYS A 154 -135.93 -43.49 -90.69
C LYS A 154 -135.48 -42.17 -91.29
N ILE A 155 -134.67 -41.38 -90.59
CA ILE A 155 -134.27 -40.05 -91.06
C ILE A 155 -132.91 -40.06 -91.76
N HIS A 156 -131.91 -40.73 -91.19
CA HIS A 156 -130.56 -40.74 -91.76
C HIS A 156 -130.41 -41.77 -92.87
N ASP A 157 -130.91 -42.98 -92.67
CA ASP A 157 -130.70 -44.06 -93.64
C ASP A 157 -131.72 -43.99 -94.79
N GLU A 158 -133.03 -43.89 -94.49
CA GLU A 158 -134.10 -43.87 -95.49
C GLU A 158 -134.32 -42.50 -96.18
N LYS A 159 -133.76 -41.41 -95.65
CA LYS A 159 -133.73 -40.05 -96.25
C LYS A 159 -135.09 -39.50 -96.73
N ILE A 160 -136.16 -39.78 -95.99
CA ILE A 160 -137.55 -39.48 -96.39
C ILE A 160 -137.78 -37.99 -96.72
N ILE A 161 -137.20 -37.07 -95.95
CA ILE A 161 -137.35 -35.61 -96.16
C ILE A 161 -136.77 -35.18 -97.52
N ALA A 162 -135.57 -35.65 -97.86
CA ALA A 162 -134.89 -35.27 -99.10
C ALA A 162 -135.66 -35.76 -100.34
N THR A 163 -136.31 -36.92 -100.24
CA THR A 163 -137.13 -37.48 -101.33
C THR A 163 -138.36 -36.61 -101.62
N ILE A 164 -139.02 -36.07 -100.59
CA ILE A 164 -140.17 -35.15 -100.76
C ILE A 164 -139.72 -33.82 -101.37
N GLU A 165 -138.59 -33.27 -100.92
CA GLU A 165 -138.04 -32.02 -101.48
C GLU A 165 -137.78 -32.11 -102.98
N GLY A 166 -137.31 -33.27 -103.46
CA GLY A 166 -137.07 -33.51 -104.88
C GLY A 166 -138.32 -33.54 -105.77
N LEU A 167 -139.48 -33.96 -105.25
CA LEU A 167 -140.72 -34.13 -106.04
C LEU A 167 -141.57 -32.85 -106.15
N LEU A 168 -141.36 -31.88 -105.25
CA LEU A 168 -142.12 -30.63 -105.17
C LEU A 168 -142.08 -29.72 -106.42
N PRO A 169 -140.93 -29.56 -107.12
CA PRO A 169 -140.88 -28.75 -108.34
C PRO A 169 -141.75 -29.32 -109.45
N GLU A 170 -141.76 -30.65 -109.60
CA GLU A 170 -142.53 -31.33 -110.64
C GLU A 170 -144.03 -31.23 -110.38
N LEU A 171 -144.46 -31.38 -109.13
CA LEU A 171 -145.84 -31.18 -108.70
C LEU A 171 -146.34 -29.79 -109.07
N THR A 172 -145.54 -28.76 -108.75
CA THR A 172 -145.89 -27.35 -109.00
C THR A 172 -146.09 -27.09 -110.49
N ARG A 173 -145.18 -27.60 -111.32
CA ARG A 173 -145.24 -27.43 -112.79
C ARG A 173 -146.49 -28.07 -113.38
N LYS A 174 -146.78 -29.33 -113.01
CA LYS A 174 -147.94 -30.05 -113.57
C LYS A 174 -149.28 -29.43 -113.11
N ALA A 175 -149.35 -28.96 -111.86
CA ALA A 175 -150.53 -28.27 -111.34
C ALA A 175 -150.83 -26.97 -112.12
N GLN A 176 -149.79 -26.19 -112.42
CA GLN A 176 -149.93 -24.94 -113.19
C GLN A 176 -150.44 -25.18 -114.61
N ASN A 177 -149.94 -26.21 -115.30
CA ASN A 177 -150.39 -26.54 -116.66
C ASN A 177 -151.89 -26.88 -116.69
N TYR A 178 -152.37 -27.66 -115.71
CA TYR A 178 -153.80 -27.96 -115.60
C TYR A 178 -154.65 -26.71 -115.29
N GLY A 179 -154.18 -25.86 -114.38
CA GLY A 179 -154.88 -24.62 -114.02
C GLY A 179 -155.05 -23.61 -115.15
N GLN A 180 -154.15 -23.58 -116.14
CA GLN A 180 -154.19 -22.61 -117.25
C GLN A 180 -155.33 -22.83 -118.26
N LEU A 181 -155.84 -24.06 -118.40
CA LEU A 181 -156.92 -24.38 -119.35
C LEU A 181 -158.31 -24.00 -118.81
N ARG A 182 -158.51 -24.07 -117.49
CA ARG A 182 -159.76 -23.69 -116.81
C ARG A 182 -159.92 -22.19 -116.54
N LYS A 183 -159.44 -21.30 -117.43
CA LYS A 183 -159.41 -19.83 -117.27
C LYS A 183 -160.74 -19.12 -116.94
N LYS A 184 -161.86 -19.84 -116.86
CA LYS A 184 -163.15 -19.30 -116.39
C LYS A 184 -163.35 -19.34 -114.86
N ASP A 185 -162.51 -20.04 -114.08
CA ASP A 185 -162.52 -20.03 -112.61
C ASP A 185 -161.15 -19.63 -112.01
N ASP A 186 -160.96 -18.34 -111.72
CA ASP A 186 -159.74 -17.77 -111.10
C ASP A 186 -159.44 -18.36 -109.71
N GLN A 187 -160.45 -18.96 -109.06
CA GLN A 187 -160.32 -19.65 -107.77
C GLN A 187 -159.51 -20.95 -107.86
N THR A 188 -159.63 -21.72 -108.94
CA THR A 188 -158.96 -23.03 -109.07
C THR A 188 -157.44 -22.92 -109.21
N SER A 189 -156.94 -21.95 -109.99
CA SER A 189 -155.49 -21.77 -110.20
C SER A 189 -154.78 -21.26 -108.93
N LYS A 190 -155.42 -20.36 -108.17
CA LYS A 190 -154.95 -19.93 -106.85
C LYS A 190 -154.93 -21.09 -105.84
N GLY A 191 -155.94 -21.97 -105.89
CA GLY A 191 -156.02 -23.18 -105.07
C GLY A 191 -154.82 -24.14 -105.25
N PHE A 192 -154.38 -24.37 -106.48
CA PHE A 192 -153.25 -25.27 -106.76
C PHE A 192 -151.89 -24.74 -106.29
N ASN A 193 -151.63 -23.44 -106.47
CA ASN A 193 -150.40 -22.82 -105.96
C ASN A 193 -150.38 -22.79 -104.41
N ALA A 194 -151.52 -22.48 -103.79
CA ALA A 194 -151.65 -22.52 -102.33
C ALA A 194 -151.41 -23.93 -101.77
N TYR A 195 -151.89 -24.97 -102.46
CA TYR A 195 -151.63 -26.36 -102.10
C TYR A 195 -150.12 -26.69 -102.14
N CYS A 196 -149.40 -26.35 -103.21
CA CYS A 196 -147.96 -26.64 -103.33
C CYS A 196 -147.11 -25.91 -102.25
N GLU A 197 -147.47 -24.68 -101.89
CA GLU A 197 -146.81 -23.96 -100.79
C GLU A 197 -147.12 -24.56 -99.42
N CYS A 198 -148.35 -25.03 -99.20
CA CYS A 198 -148.76 -25.70 -97.97
C CYS A 198 -147.90 -26.96 -97.72
N VAL A 199 -147.69 -27.78 -98.75
CA VAL A 199 -146.84 -28.98 -98.66
C VAL A 199 -145.40 -28.62 -98.29
N ARG A 200 -144.81 -27.57 -98.89
CA ARG A 200 -143.44 -27.11 -98.55
C ARG A 200 -143.30 -26.64 -97.10
N LYS A 201 -144.27 -25.88 -96.59
CA LYS A 201 -144.25 -25.38 -95.21
C LYS A 201 -144.32 -26.52 -94.20
N THR A 202 -145.20 -27.49 -94.46
CA THR A 202 -145.40 -28.66 -93.58
C THR A 202 -144.12 -29.50 -93.45
N LEU A 203 -143.39 -29.72 -94.56
CA LEU A 203 -142.12 -30.46 -94.53
C LEU A 203 -141.04 -29.78 -93.69
N LYS A 204 -140.89 -28.45 -93.83
CA LYS A 204 -139.89 -27.68 -93.07
C LYS A 204 -140.15 -27.70 -91.56
N SER A 205 -141.43 -27.63 -91.16
CA SER A 205 -141.82 -27.75 -89.75
C SER A 205 -141.44 -29.11 -89.20
N ALA A 206 -141.84 -30.20 -89.87
CA ALA A 206 -141.55 -31.56 -89.42
C ALA A 206 -140.05 -31.85 -89.31
N ALA A 207 -139.23 -31.34 -90.24
CA ALA A 207 -137.78 -31.50 -90.22
C ALA A 207 -137.10 -30.84 -89.00
N LEU A 208 -137.58 -29.66 -88.59
CA LEU A 208 -137.06 -28.93 -87.43
C LEU A 208 -137.42 -29.63 -86.11
N ASP A 209 -138.65 -30.11 -86.01
CA ASP A 209 -139.13 -30.80 -84.81
C ASP A 209 -138.36 -32.11 -84.58
N LEU A 210 -138.09 -32.88 -85.65
CA LEU A 210 -137.29 -34.11 -85.59
C LEU A 210 -135.86 -33.87 -85.09
N LYS A 211 -135.21 -32.78 -85.53
CA LYS A 211 -133.85 -32.43 -85.08
C LYS A 211 -133.81 -32.04 -83.61
N THR A 212 -134.86 -31.39 -83.13
CA THR A 212 -134.99 -31.04 -81.70
C THR A 212 -135.17 -32.31 -80.85
N LYS A 213 -135.94 -33.29 -81.34
CA LYS A 213 -136.13 -34.58 -80.66
C LYS A 213 -134.86 -35.42 -80.57
N GLU A 214 -133.99 -35.36 -81.57
CA GLU A 214 -132.68 -36.04 -81.55
C GLU A 214 -131.80 -35.58 -80.37
N HIS A 215 -131.66 -34.26 -80.17
CA HIS A 215 -130.84 -33.70 -79.10
C HIS A 215 -131.38 -34.06 -77.71
N MET A 216 -132.69 -33.97 -77.50
CA MET A 216 -133.31 -34.28 -76.21
C MET A 216 -133.13 -35.75 -75.82
N LEU A 217 -133.19 -36.69 -76.78
CA LEU A 217 -132.95 -38.10 -76.53
C LEU A 217 -131.50 -38.38 -76.12
N GLN A 218 -130.55 -37.77 -76.81
CA GLN A 218 -129.12 -37.92 -76.51
C GLN A 218 -128.76 -37.39 -75.11
N GLU A 219 -129.25 -36.20 -74.77
CA GLU A 219 -129.03 -35.57 -73.47
C GLU A 219 -129.62 -36.38 -72.31
N THR A 220 -130.79 -37.00 -72.52
CA THR A 220 -131.43 -37.85 -71.51
C THR A 220 -130.60 -39.12 -71.22
N LEU A 221 -129.99 -39.74 -72.24
CA LEU A 221 -129.12 -40.91 -72.07
C LEU A 221 -127.86 -40.58 -71.27
N ASP A 222 -127.27 -39.42 -71.51
CA ASP A 222 -126.05 -39.00 -70.82
C ASP A 222 -126.33 -38.67 -69.34
N ASN A 223 -127.47 -38.04 -69.05
CA ASN A 223 -127.90 -37.78 -67.67
C ASN A 223 -128.16 -39.08 -66.87
N TRP A 224 -128.70 -40.14 -67.50
CA TRP A 224 -128.87 -41.45 -66.86
C TRP A 224 -127.54 -42.09 -66.44
N LYS A 225 -126.47 -41.92 -67.24
CA LYS A 225 -125.13 -42.45 -66.92
C LYS A 225 -124.48 -41.72 -65.75
N VAL A 226 -124.64 -40.39 -65.69
CA VAL A 226 -124.12 -39.57 -64.59
C VAL A 226 -124.85 -39.88 -63.28
N TYR A 227 -126.16 -40.08 -63.32
CA TYR A 227 -126.96 -40.46 -62.15
C TYR A 227 -126.48 -41.78 -61.52
N LEU A 228 -126.37 -42.86 -62.32
CA LEU A 228 -126.00 -44.19 -61.81
C LEU A 228 -124.60 -44.21 -61.20
N SER A 229 -123.63 -43.55 -61.84
CA SER A 229 -122.24 -43.52 -61.36
C SER A 229 -122.08 -42.68 -60.09
N SER A 230 -122.70 -41.51 -60.04
CA SER A 230 -122.52 -40.56 -58.93
C SER A 230 -123.27 -40.96 -57.67
N TYR A 231 -124.43 -41.61 -57.80
CA TYR A 231 -125.24 -42.09 -56.67
C TYR A 231 -124.50 -43.18 -55.88
N ASP A 232 -123.98 -44.19 -56.58
CA ASP A 232 -123.32 -45.35 -55.98
C ASP A 232 -122.03 -44.97 -55.24
N GLN A 233 -121.25 -44.04 -55.81
CA GLN A 233 -120.02 -43.56 -55.19
C GLN A 233 -120.31 -42.80 -53.89
N LEU A 234 -121.31 -41.91 -53.93
CA LEU A 234 -121.63 -41.06 -52.80
C LEU A 234 -122.32 -41.82 -51.66
N GLU A 235 -123.17 -42.80 -51.98
CA GLU A 235 -123.81 -43.65 -50.97
C GLU A 235 -122.79 -44.47 -50.17
N ARG A 236 -121.77 -45.03 -50.84
CA ARG A 236 -120.68 -45.78 -50.19
C ARG A 236 -119.89 -44.89 -49.24
N TRP A 237 -119.50 -43.71 -49.70
CA TRP A 237 -118.74 -42.77 -48.88
C TRP A 237 -119.52 -42.30 -47.65
N LEU A 238 -120.82 -41.99 -47.79
CA LEU A 238 -121.66 -41.59 -46.65
C LEU A 238 -121.78 -42.71 -45.60
N ASN A 239 -121.87 -43.97 -46.02
CA ASN A 239 -121.94 -45.12 -45.11
C ASN A 239 -120.69 -45.32 -44.25
N GLU A 240 -119.52 -45.11 -44.84
CA GLU A 240 -118.26 -45.18 -44.14
C GLU A 240 -118.01 -43.93 -43.27
N GLY A 241 -118.40 -42.74 -43.75
CA GLY A 241 -118.27 -41.48 -43.03
C GLY A 241 -119.00 -41.45 -41.67
N ASP A 242 -120.20 -42.02 -41.59
CA ASP A 242 -120.94 -42.16 -40.32
C ASP A 242 -120.17 -42.98 -39.27
N GLN A 243 -119.43 -44.01 -39.69
CA GLN A 243 -118.64 -44.84 -38.78
C GLN A 243 -117.39 -44.13 -38.29
N VAL A 244 -116.72 -43.39 -39.17
CA VAL A 244 -115.46 -42.70 -38.84
C VAL A 244 -115.70 -41.53 -37.89
N LEU A 245 -116.87 -40.87 -37.94
CA LEU A 245 -117.23 -39.80 -37.00
C LEU A 245 -117.22 -40.22 -35.52
N GLN A 246 -117.36 -41.52 -35.22
CA GLN A 246 -117.33 -42.06 -33.84
C GLN A 246 -115.97 -42.58 -33.39
N ARG A 247 -114.95 -42.57 -34.27
CA ARG A 247 -113.61 -43.08 -33.96
C ARG A 247 -112.67 -41.99 -33.43
N SER A 248 -111.37 -42.29 -33.35
CA SER A 248 -110.35 -41.39 -32.79
C SER A 248 -110.12 -40.14 -33.66
N SER A 249 -109.59 -39.05 -33.08
CA SER A 249 -109.35 -37.79 -33.80
C SER A 249 -108.40 -37.93 -35.00
N GLN A 250 -107.41 -38.83 -34.94
CA GLN A 250 -106.49 -39.09 -36.06
C GLN A 250 -107.18 -39.77 -37.25
N GLU A 251 -108.09 -40.71 -36.98
CA GLU A 251 -108.83 -41.39 -38.05
C GLU A 251 -109.84 -40.44 -38.72
N LYS A 252 -110.40 -39.48 -37.96
CA LYS A 252 -111.26 -38.41 -38.51
C LYS A 252 -110.49 -37.52 -39.48
N LEU A 253 -109.29 -37.08 -39.13
CA LEU A 253 -108.44 -36.25 -39.99
C LEU A 253 -108.09 -36.92 -41.31
N ALA A 254 -107.71 -38.21 -41.28
CA ALA A 254 -107.29 -38.92 -42.48
C ALA A 254 -108.44 -39.18 -43.47
N TYR A 255 -109.63 -39.52 -42.96
CA TYR A 255 -110.77 -39.87 -43.80
C TYR A 255 -111.47 -38.65 -44.39
N PHE A 256 -111.58 -37.56 -43.62
CA PHE A 256 -112.28 -36.34 -44.06
C PHE A 256 -111.39 -35.32 -44.79
N ALA A 257 -110.09 -35.58 -44.96
CA ALA A 257 -109.18 -34.71 -45.70
C ALA A 257 -109.66 -34.37 -47.13
N ASN A 258 -110.40 -35.28 -47.77
CA ASN A 258 -110.91 -35.11 -49.14
C ASN A 258 -112.40 -34.69 -49.19
N ILE A 259 -112.94 -34.06 -48.14
CA ILE A 259 -114.36 -33.68 -48.06
C ILE A 259 -114.83 -32.80 -49.23
N ASN A 260 -113.96 -31.93 -49.76
CA ASN A 260 -114.26 -31.07 -50.91
C ASN A 260 -114.55 -31.85 -52.19
N HIS A 261 -113.84 -32.98 -52.41
CA HIS A 261 -114.07 -33.84 -53.58
C HIS A 261 -115.46 -34.49 -53.56
N TRP A 262 -115.94 -34.87 -52.37
CA TRP A 262 -117.26 -35.48 -52.22
C TRP A 262 -118.39 -34.44 -52.32
N ALA A 263 -118.12 -33.18 -51.96
CA ALA A 263 -119.05 -32.07 -52.17
C ALA A 263 -119.33 -31.83 -53.67
N GLU A 264 -118.28 -31.86 -54.50
CA GLU A 264 -118.42 -31.78 -55.96
C GLU A 264 -119.20 -32.97 -56.55
N THR A 265 -119.02 -34.17 -55.99
CA THR A 265 -119.72 -35.38 -56.45
C THR A 265 -121.22 -35.36 -56.10
N HIS A 266 -121.57 -34.83 -54.92
CA HIS A 266 -122.97 -34.58 -54.55
C HIS A 266 -123.65 -33.58 -55.48
N GLU A 267 -122.96 -32.50 -55.88
CA GLU A 267 -123.52 -31.50 -56.79
C GLU A 267 -123.75 -32.05 -58.21
N LYS A 268 -122.83 -32.87 -58.73
CA LYS A 268 -123.01 -33.56 -60.02
C LYS A 268 -124.24 -34.47 -60.03
N LEU A 269 -124.46 -35.20 -58.94
CA LEU A 269 -125.63 -36.06 -58.78
C LEU A 269 -126.95 -35.26 -58.77
N ARG A 270 -126.99 -34.12 -58.08
CA ARG A 270 -128.16 -33.23 -58.02
C ARG A 270 -128.59 -32.79 -59.41
N ILE A 271 -127.64 -32.29 -60.20
CA ILE A 271 -127.89 -31.77 -61.56
C ILE A 271 -128.43 -32.88 -62.48
N ALA A 272 -127.83 -34.07 -62.44
CA ALA A 272 -128.28 -35.20 -63.28
C ALA A 272 -129.71 -35.66 -62.93
N ILE A 273 -130.07 -35.68 -61.64
CA ILE A 273 -131.42 -36.06 -61.19
C ILE A 273 -132.46 -35.03 -61.61
N GLU A 274 -132.17 -33.73 -61.45
CA GLU A 274 -133.08 -32.65 -61.86
C GLU A 274 -133.40 -32.73 -63.36
N SER A 275 -132.39 -32.96 -64.20
CA SER A 275 -132.58 -33.14 -65.64
C SER A 275 -133.44 -34.36 -65.98
N LEU A 276 -133.16 -35.52 -65.38
CA LEU A 276 -133.94 -36.75 -65.61
C LEU A 276 -135.40 -36.64 -65.14
N MET A 277 -135.64 -35.94 -64.03
CA MET A 277 -136.98 -35.72 -63.49
C MET A 277 -137.88 -34.93 -64.45
N SER A 278 -137.30 -34.14 -65.36
CA SER A 278 -138.07 -33.31 -66.30
C SER A 278 -138.48 -34.03 -67.59
N VAL A 279 -137.83 -35.15 -67.94
CA VAL A 279 -137.99 -35.83 -69.26
C VAL A 279 -138.59 -37.23 -69.15
N CYS A 280 -138.43 -37.91 -68.02
CA CYS A 280 -138.87 -39.30 -67.83
C CYS A 280 -140.32 -39.43 -67.35
N ASP A 281 -140.85 -40.66 -67.39
CA ASP A 281 -142.19 -40.98 -66.87
C ASP A 281 -142.35 -40.76 -65.36
N ASP A 282 -143.56 -40.39 -64.94
CA ASP A 282 -143.85 -39.90 -63.58
C ASP A 282 -143.53 -40.95 -62.47
N GLU A 283 -143.64 -42.25 -62.77
CA GLU A 283 -143.22 -43.33 -61.87
C GLU A 283 -141.70 -43.36 -61.63
N ILE A 284 -140.93 -43.09 -62.68
CA ILE A 284 -139.46 -43.04 -62.62
C ILE A 284 -139.01 -41.78 -61.86
N VAL A 285 -139.66 -40.64 -62.11
CA VAL A 285 -139.43 -39.37 -61.41
C VAL A 285 -139.61 -39.52 -59.89
N ALA A 286 -140.70 -40.18 -59.46
CA ALA A 286 -140.95 -40.42 -58.04
C ALA A 286 -139.85 -41.29 -57.39
N GLY A 287 -139.35 -42.30 -58.12
CA GLY A 287 -138.25 -43.15 -57.68
C GLY A 287 -136.91 -42.40 -57.53
N LEU A 288 -136.57 -41.57 -58.51
CA LEU A 288 -135.36 -40.75 -58.50
C LEU A 288 -135.37 -39.73 -57.35
N HIS A 289 -136.50 -39.04 -57.14
CA HIS A 289 -136.63 -38.01 -56.12
C HIS A 289 -136.49 -38.58 -54.69
N LYS A 290 -137.12 -39.73 -54.42
CA LYS A 290 -137.02 -40.40 -53.11
C LYS A 290 -135.58 -40.78 -52.78
N LYS A 291 -134.82 -41.25 -53.78
CA LYS A 291 -133.40 -41.63 -53.62
C LYS A 291 -132.50 -40.41 -53.37
N PHE A 292 -132.75 -39.28 -54.03
CA PHE A 292 -131.97 -38.05 -53.84
C PHE A 292 -132.12 -37.46 -52.42
N LEU A 293 -133.35 -37.35 -51.92
CA LEU A 293 -133.62 -36.78 -50.60
C LEU A 293 -132.90 -37.54 -49.47
N PHE A 294 -132.81 -38.86 -49.59
CA PHE A 294 -132.09 -39.70 -48.63
C PHE A 294 -130.59 -39.38 -48.57
N ILE A 295 -129.93 -39.30 -49.73
CA ILE A 295 -128.50 -38.99 -49.82
C ILE A 295 -128.20 -37.56 -49.36
N ASN A 296 -128.99 -36.57 -49.79
CA ASN A 296 -128.75 -35.16 -49.46
C ASN A 296 -128.85 -34.88 -47.94
N ARG A 297 -129.81 -35.52 -47.25
CA ARG A 297 -129.91 -35.41 -45.79
C ARG A 297 -128.65 -35.91 -45.09
N ARG A 298 -128.16 -37.09 -45.47
CA ARG A 298 -126.99 -37.71 -44.86
C ARG A 298 -125.70 -36.94 -45.13
N TRP A 299 -125.55 -36.42 -46.35
CA TRP A 299 -124.46 -35.51 -46.70
C TRP A 299 -124.39 -34.32 -45.75
N LYS A 300 -125.52 -33.65 -45.49
CA LYS A 300 -125.57 -32.48 -44.62
C LYS A 300 -125.21 -32.77 -43.16
N GLU A 301 -125.71 -33.88 -42.61
CA GLU A 301 -125.44 -34.28 -41.21
C GLU A 301 -123.94 -34.59 -40.96
N ILE A 302 -123.25 -35.22 -41.93
CA ILE A 302 -121.81 -35.51 -41.82
C ILE A 302 -120.97 -34.24 -42.04
N PHE A 303 -121.29 -33.44 -43.06
CA PHE A 303 -120.53 -32.25 -43.44
C PHE A 303 -120.42 -31.21 -42.31
N ASP A 304 -121.52 -30.90 -41.63
CA ASP A 304 -121.53 -29.91 -40.55
C ASP A 304 -120.67 -30.33 -39.35
N ARG A 305 -120.60 -31.63 -39.04
CA ARG A 305 -119.82 -32.17 -37.91
C ARG A 305 -118.32 -32.16 -38.16
N VAL A 306 -117.89 -32.33 -39.41
CA VAL A 306 -116.47 -32.33 -39.79
C VAL A 306 -115.88 -30.93 -39.69
N HIS A 307 -116.60 -29.90 -40.16
CA HIS A 307 -116.12 -28.51 -40.10
C HIS A 307 -116.00 -27.96 -38.66
N GLN A 308 -116.86 -28.38 -37.73
CA GLN A 308 -116.72 -28.01 -36.32
C GLN A 308 -115.42 -28.59 -35.71
N PHE A 309 -115.06 -29.82 -36.08
CA PHE A 309 -113.84 -30.47 -35.60
C PHE A 309 -112.55 -29.79 -36.13
N GLU A 310 -112.51 -29.36 -37.40
CA GLU A 310 -111.36 -28.63 -37.97
C GLU A 310 -111.08 -27.29 -37.26
N HIS A 311 -112.13 -26.61 -36.79
CA HIS A 311 -112.01 -25.32 -36.10
C HIS A 311 -111.35 -25.45 -34.72
N ASP A 312 -111.81 -26.42 -33.92
CA ASP A 312 -111.31 -26.64 -32.55
C ASP A 312 -109.84 -27.09 -32.53
N GLU A 313 -109.41 -27.88 -33.51
CA GLU A 313 -108.02 -28.35 -33.61
C GLU A 313 -107.03 -27.22 -33.96
N SER A 314 -107.46 -26.26 -34.80
CA SER A 314 -106.66 -25.09 -35.16
C SER A 314 -106.35 -24.17 -33.97
N ILE A 315 -107.32 -23.95 -33.07
CA ILE A 315 -107.17 -23.13 -31.87
C ILE A 315 -106.18 -23.78 -30.88
N LYS A 316 -106.27 -25.11 -30.72
CA LYS A 316 -105.36 -25.87 -29.83
C LYS A 316 -103.90 -25.74 -30.29
N LYS A 317 -103.64 -25.88 -31.59
CA LYS A 317 -102.29 -25.72 -32.15
C LYS A 317 -101.70 -24.33 -31.87
N LYS A 318 -102.50 -23.26 -32.01
CA LYS A 318 -102.07 -21.89 -31.70
C LYS A 318 -101.74 -21.71 -30.21
N ARG A 319 -102.48 -22.35 -29.28
CA ARG A 319 -102.16 -22.34 -27.83
C ARG A 319 -100.81 -22.98 -27.52
N ASP A 320 -100.53 -24.13 -28.12
CA ASP A 320 -99.26 -24.84 -27.90
C ASP A 320 -98.05 -23.99 -28.37
N GLU A 321 -98.20 -23.30 -29.50
CA GLU A 321 -97.21 -22.36 -30.02
C GLU A 321 -96.95 -21.16 -29.06
N PHE A 322 -98.00 -20.65 -28.38
CA PHE A 322 -97.85 -19.58 -27.38
C PHE A 322 -96.99 -20.01 -26.18
N TYR A 323 -97.30 -21.16 -25.56
CA TYR A 323 -96.60 -21.59 -24.35
C TYR A 323 -95.17 -22.06 -24.64
N ALA A 324 -94.91 -22.62 -25.82
CA ALA A 324 -93.56 -22.94 -26.28
C ALA A 324 -92.72 -21.66 -26.49
N GLY A 325 -93.29 -20.64 -27.16
CA GLY A 325 -92.61 -19.36 -27.35
C GLY A 325 -92.31 -18.65 -26.02
N ARG A 326 -93.26 -18.68 -25.08
CA ARG A 326 -93.06 -18.13 -23.71
C ARG A 326 -91.83 -18.73 -23.02
N SER A 327 -91.71 -20.05 -22.99
CA SER A 327 -90.64 -20.74 -22.25
C SER A 327 -89.27 -20.28 -22.75
N ASN A 328 -89.10 -20.25 -24.07
CA ASN A 328 -87.85 -19.84 -24.69
C ASN A 328 -87.44 -18.40 -24.35
N ILE A 329 -88.42 -17.48 -24.35
CA ILE A 329 -88.17 -16.08 -24.02
C ILE A 329 -87.80 -15.91 -22.54
N LEU A 330 -88.53 -16.52 -21.61
CA LEU A 330 -88.23 -16.39 -20.17
C LEU A 330 -86.87 -16.99 -19.82
N ASP A 331 -86.54 -18.17 -20.35
CA ASP A 331 -85.24 -18.81 -20.14
C ASP A 331 -84.08 -17.95 -20.68
N THR A 332 -84.30 -17.28 -21.81
CA THR A 332 -83.31 -16.37 -22.39
C THR A 332 -83.14 -15.11 -21.54
N LEU A 333 -84.24 -14.51 -21.06
CA LEU A 333 -84.20 -13.35 -20.16
C LEU A 333 -83.49 -13.68 -18.83
N ASP A 334 -83.76 -14.85 -18.24
CA ASP A 334 -83.13 -15.27 -16.98
C ASP A 334 -81.63 -15.55 -17.12
N LYS A 335 -81.20 -16.11 -18.26
CA LYS A 335 -79.77 -16.27 -18.56
C LYS A 335 -79.05 -14.93 -18.66
N ILE A 336 -79.67 -13.93 -19.29
CA ILE A 336 -79.09 -12.60 -19.42
C ILE A 336 -78.99 -11.89 -18.05
N ASP A 337 -80.05 -11.96 -17.24
CA ASP A 337 -80.03 -11.37 -15.89
C ASP A 337 -78.97 -12.05 -15.00
N ALA A 338 -78.83 -13.37 -15.06
CA ALA A 338 -77.78 -14.10 -14.35
C ALA A 338 -76.36 -13.69 -14.78
N GLU A 339 -76.14 -13.47 -16.07
CA GLU A 339 -74.84 -13.04 -16.61
C GLU A 339 -74.47 -11.60 -16.22
N ILE A 340 -75.46 -10.71 -16.10
CA ILE A 340 -75.29 -9.37 -15.53
C ILE A 340 -74.95 -9.48 -14.03
N GLN A 341 -75.65 -10.34 -13.28
CA GLN A 341 -75.49 -10.49 -11.82
C GLN A 341 -74.25 -11.30 -11.38
N THR A 342 -73.42 -11.78 -12.30
CA THR A 342 -72.28 -12.66 -11.98
C THR A 342 -71.16 -11.91 -11.26
N TYR A 343 -70.74 -12.43 -10.09
CA TYR A 343 -69.58 -11.96 -9.34
C TYR A 343 -68.28 -12.38 -10.05
N LEU A 344 -67.38 -11.43 -10.34
CA LEU A 344 -66.19 -11.65 -11.15
C LEU A 344 -64.93 -11.14 -10.47
N SER A 345 -63.84 -11.89 -10.65
CA SER A 345 -62.49 -11.41 -10.30
C SER A 345 -62.06 -10.28 -11.23
N CYS A 346 -61.57 -9.19 -10.63
CA CYS A 346 -61.15 -7.97 -11.30
C CYS A 346 -59.83 -8.19 -12.07
N THR A 347 -59.93 -8.89 -13.20
CA THR A 347 -58.81 -9.21 -14.09
C THR A 347 -59.15 -8.80 -15.52
N VAL A 348 -58.13 -8.45 -16.31
CA VAL A 348 -58.31 -8.06 -17.71
C VAL A 348 -59.01 -9.16 -18.51
N LYS A 349 -58.67 -10.43 -18.24
CA LYS A 349 -59.26 -11.59 -18.93
C LYS A 349 -60.74 -11.78 -18.58
N ALA A 350 -61.09 -11.84 -17.30
CA ALA A 350 -62.47 -12.08 -16.87
C ALA A 350 -63.42 -10.94 -17.27
N LEU A 351 -62.97 -9.68 -17.19
CA LEU A 351 -63.77 -8.52 -17.56
C LEU A 351 -63.96 -8.39 -19.09
N LYS A 352 -62.94 -8.69 -19.91
CA LYS A 352 -63.08 -8.73 -21.38
C LYS A 352 -64.00 -9.84 -21.85
N GLU A 353 -63.90 -11.02 -21.25
CA GLU A 353 -64.75 -12.16 -21.60
C GLU A 353 -66.23 -11.86 -21.29
N GLN A 354 -66.53 -11.24 -20.14
CA GLN A 354 -67.89 -10.78 -19.84
C GLN A 354 -68.32 -9.64 -20.75
N GLU A 355 -67.46 -8.65 -21.03
CA GLU A 355 -67.77 -7.53 -21.93
C GLU A 355 -68.16 -8.03 -23.33
N ASN A 356 -67.41 -8.98 -23.90
CA ASN A 356 -67.70 -9.55 -25.22
C ASN A 356 -69.05 -10.28 -25.26
N ARG A 357 -69.38 -11.08 -24.24
CA ARG A 357 -70.67 -11.79 -24.17
C ARG A 357 -71.84 -10.81 -24.01
N LEU A 358 -71.69 -9.81 -23.15
CA LEU A 358 -72.70 -8.76 -22.97
C LEU A 358 -72.89 -7.89 -24.24
N TYR A 359 -71.85 -7.68 -25.06
CA TYR A 359 -71.98 -7.01 -26.36
C TYR A 359 -72.81 -7.80 -27.37
N VAL A 360 -72.61 -9.12 -27.44
CA VAL A 360 -73.45 -10.00 -28.28
C VAL A 360 -74.90 -9.93 -27.82
N THR A 361 -75.13 -10.01 -26.51
CA THR A 361 -76.46 -9.88 -25.91
C THR A 361 -77.11 -8.52 -26.20
N GLN A 362 -76.35 -7.42 -26.11
CA GLN A 362 -76.83 -6.07 -26.44
C GLN A 362 -77.36 -5.98 -27.88
N SER A 363 -76.73 -6.68 -28.83
CA SER A 363 -77.18 -6.71 -30.23
C SER A 363 -78.44 -7.56 -30.46
N GLY A 364 -78.73 -8.50 -29.57
CA GLY A 364 -79.89 -9.41 -29.65
C GLY A 364 -81.14 -8.93 -28.90
N ILE A 365 -81.07 -7.82 -28.16
CA ILE A 365 -82.19 -7.30 -27.35
C ILE A 365 -83.40 -6.89 -28.20
N ASP A 366 -83.17 -6.27 -29.36
CA ASP A 366 -84.27 -5.81 -30.23
C ASP A 366 -85.04 -7.01 -30.80
N MET A 367 -84.34 -8.07 -31.20
CA MET A 367 -84.96 -9.32 -31.62
C MET A 367 -85.74 -10.01 -30.48
N LEU A 368 -85.23 -9.95 -29.25
CA LEU A 368 -85.94 -10.51 -28.09
C LEU A 368 -87.23 -9.72 -27.80
N ASN A 369 -87.20 -8.40 -27.95
CA ASN A 369 -88.39 -7.54 -27.87
C ASN A 369 -89.40 -7.87 -28.98
N ASP A 370 -88.95 -8.04 -30.22
CA ASP A 370 -89.80 -8.43 -31.34
C ASP A 370 -90.46 -9.80 -31.12
N ASN A 371 -89.72 -10.76 -30.53
CA ASN A 371 -90.25 -12.08 -30.16
C ASN A 371 -91.33 -11.98 -29.06
N ILE A 372 -91.15 -11.11 -28.06
CA ILE A 372 -92.18 -10.86 -27.03
C ILE A 372 -93.43 -10.23 -27.67
N GLN A 373 -93.26 -9.30 -28.62
CA GLN A 373 -94.37 -8.71 -29.37
C GLN A 373 -95.10 -9.72 -30.27
N ALA A 374 -94.37 -10.66 -30.88
CA ALA A 374 -94.96 -11.73 -31.67
C ALA A 374 -95.85 -12.66 -30.82
N LEU A 375 -95.40 -13.03 -29.62
CA LEU A 375 -96.24 -13.75 -28.64
C LEU A 375 -97.47 -12.95 -28.23
N ALA A 376 -97.35 -11.63 -28.03
CA ALA A 376 -98.47 -10.76 -27.71
C ALA A 376 -99.52 -10.68 -28.83
N LYS A 377 -99.11 -10.72 -30.11
CA LYS A 377 -100.04 -10.82 -31.24
C LYS A 377 -100.72 -12.20 -31.28
N LEU A 378 -99.97 -13.27 -31.00
CA LEU A 378 -100.48 -14.63 -30.99
C LEU A 378 -101.53 -14.84 -29.88
N SER A 379 -101.32 -14.29 -28.67
CA SER A 379 -102.33 -14.32 -27.59
C SER A 379 -103.61 -13.57 -27.97
N GLN A 380 -103.51 -12.42 -28.64
CA GLN A 380 -104.67 -11.65 -29.12
C GLN A 380 -105.48 -12.42 -30.18
N VAL A 381 -104.82 -13.15 -31.07
CA VAL A 381 -105.49 -13.99 -32.07
C VAL A 381 -106.24 -15.13 -31.39
N ILE A 382 -105.61 -15.84 -30.45
CA ILE A 382 -106.25 -16.91 -29.65
C ILE A 382 -107.47 -16.36 -28.89
N ALA A 383 -107.35 -15.17 -28.29
CA ALA A 383 -108.43 -14.52 -27.55
C ALA A 383 -109.65 -14.18 -28.44
N ARG A 384 -109.42 -13.77 -29.69
CA ARG A 384 -110.50 -13.44 -30.64
C ARG A 384 -111.21 -14.67 -31.19
N GLU A 385 -110.49 -15.76 -31.44
CA GLU A 385 -111.04 -16.96 -32.09
C GLU A 385 -111.67 -17.96 -31.10
N SER A 386 -111.17 -18.06 -29.87
CA SER A 386 -111.66 -19.05 -28.88
C SER A 386 -112.80 -18.57 -27.98
N GLY A 387 -112.99 -17.25 -27.83
CA GLY A 387 -114.04 -16.67 -26.97
C GLY A 387 -113.85 -16.87 -25.45
N GLU A 388 -112.81 -17.59 -25.01
CA GLU A 388 -112.55 -17.88 -23.58
C GLU A 388 -111.74 -16.76 -22.88
N THR A 389 -112.35 -16.10 -21.89
CA THR A 389 -111.76 -14.96 -21.17
C THR A 389 -110.67 -15.33 -20.14
N TYR A 390 -110.73 -16.54 -19.56
CA TYR A 390 -109.80 -16.96 -18.50
C TYR A 390 -108.38 -17.26 -19.02
N SER A 391 -108.25 -18.00 -20.11
CA SER A 391 -106.92 -18.31 -20.72
C SER A 391 -106.20 -17.06 -21.24
N THR A 392 -106.95 -16.02 -21.61
CA THR A 392 -106.40 -14.75 -22.14
C THR A 392 -105.74 -13.89 -21.05
N SER A 393 -106.24 -13.91 -19.81
CA SER A 393 -105.69 -13.09 -18.71
C SER A 393 -104.34 -13.63 -18.21
N GLU A 394 -104.21 -14.95 -18.14
CA GLU A 394 -102.97 -15.65 -17.79
C GLU A 394 -101.87 -15.38 -18.82
N MET A 395 -102.19 -15.48 -20.12
CA MET A 395 -101.27 -15.15 -21.21
C MET A 395 -100.77 -13.69 -21.14
N ASN A 396 -101.63 -12.75 -20.75
CA ASN A 396 -101.24 -11.34 -20.59
C ASN A 396 -100.35 -11.09 -19.37
N SER A 397 -100.57 -11.78 -18.25
CA SER A 397 -99.69 -11.70 -17.06
C SER A 397 -98.27 -12.18 -17.37
N ILE A 398 -98.16 -13.26 -18.15
CA ILE A 398 -96.89 -13.78 -18.64
C ILE A 398 -96.15 -12.77 -19.52
N LEU A 399 -96.86 -12.10 -20.44
CA LEU A 399 -96.29 -11.07 -21.29
C LEU A 399 -95.78 -9.86 -20.48
N GLN A 400 -96.52 -9.44 -19.44
CA GLN A 400 -96.05 -8.38 -18.53
C GLN A 400 -94.74 -8.77 -17.83
N THR A 401 -94.64 -10.01 -17.36
CA THR A 401 -93.42 -10.52 -16.72
C THR A 401 -92.23 -10.50 -17.69
N CYS A 402 -92.43 -10.85 -18.96
CA CYS A 402 -91.39 -10.81 -20.00
C CYS A 402 -90.91 -9.37 -20.27
N PHE A 403 -91.84 -8.41 -20.38
CA PHE A 403 -91.50 -7.00 -20.60
C PHE A 403 -90.79 -6.37 -19.40
N GLU A 404 -91.15 -6.72 -18.17
CA GLU A 404 -90.50 -6.19 -16.96
C GLU A 404 -89.06 -6.69 -16.82
N LYS A 405 -88.82 -7.98 -17.07
CA LYS A 405 -87.46 -8.54 -17.12
C LYS A 405 -86.62 -7.91 -18.24
N LEU A 406 -87.20 -7.71 -19.43
CA LEU A 406 -86.52 -7.03 -20.55
C LEU A 406 -86.12 -5.60 -20.18
N ARG A 407 -87.01 -4.84 -19.53
CA ARG A 407 -86.74 -3.47 -19.09
C ARG A 407 -85.58 -3.41 -18.08
N ARG A 408 -85.55 -4.34 -17.12
CA ARG A 408 -84.45 -4.45 -16.15
C ARG A 408 -83.12 -4.72 -16.87
N ILE A 409 -83.10 -5.65 -17.82
CA ILE A 409 -81.91 -5.94 -18.63
C ILE A 409 -81.47 -4.70 -19.41
N GLN A 410 -82.40 -3.95 -20.04
CA GLN A 410 -82.10 -2.72 -20.77
C GLN A 410 -81.53 -1.60 -19.88
N GLU A 411 -81.86 -1.58 -18.59
CA GLU A 411 -81.33 -0.61 -17.62
C GLU A 411 -79.92 -0.99 -17.12
N TYR A 412 -79.70 -2.25 -16.73
CA TYR A 412 -78.46 -2.68 -16.08
C TYR A 412 -77.35 -3.13 -17.06
N LEU A 413 -77.69 -3.60 -18.25
CA LEU A 413 -76.71 -4.03 -19.26
C LEU A 413 -75.73 -2.91 -19.69
N PRO A 414 -76.18 -1.70 -20.09
CA PRO A 414 -75.26 -0.63 -20.49
C PRO A 414 -74.41 -0.11 -19.34
N LEU A 415 -74.93 -0.11 -18.10
CA LEU A 415 -74.17 0.26 -16.91
C LEU A 415 -73.03 -0.73 -16.64
N THR A 416 -73.30 -2.03 -16.81
CA THR A 416 -72.31 -3.11 -16.64
C THR A 416 -71.23 -3.06 -17.73
N LEU A 417 -71.60 -2.82 -18.99
CA LEU A 417 -70.65 -2.61 -20.08
C LEU A 417 -69.75 -1.37 -19.84
N LYS A 418 -70.32 -0.25 -19.38
CA LYS A 418 -69.56 0.97 -19.05
C LYS A 418 -68.58 0.75 -17.90
N ARG A 419 -68.98 0.01 -16.86
CA ARG A 419 -68.09 -0.41 -15.76
C ARG A 419 -66.92 -1.24 -16.27
N ASN A 420 -67.18 -2.27 -17.08
CA ASN A 420 -66.13 -3.15 -17.59
C ASN A 420 -65.11 -2.36 -18.45
N LYS A 421 -65.56 -1.47 -19.34
CA LYS A 421 -64.67 -0.58 -20.11
C LYS A 421 -63.78 0.29 -19.23
N THR A 422 -64.38 0.94 -18.24
CA THR A 422 -63.65 1.86 -17.35
C THR A 422 -62.62 1.08 -16.52
N MET A 423 -63.00 -0.10 -16.03
CA MET A 423 -62.13 -0.95 -15.22
C MET A 423 -60.99 -1.57 -16.04
N LEU A 424 -61.24 -1.98 -17.29
CA LEU A 424 -60.21 -2.47 -18.21
C LEU A 424 -59.15 -1.40 -18.50
N GLY A 425 -59.56 -0.14 -18.70
CA GLY A 425 -58.62 0.96 -18.91
C GLY A 425 -57.74 1.26 -17.68
N HIS A 426 -58.29 1.11 -16.47
CA HIS A 426 -57.51 1.24 -15.24
C HIS A 426 -56.58 0.03 -15.01
N LEU A 427 -57.05 -1.19 -15.27
CA LEU A 427 -56.25 -2.41 -15.14
C LEU A 427 -55.08 -2.45 -16.13
N GLN A 428 -55.24 -1.98 -17.37
CA GLN A 428 -54.11 -1.88 -18.31
C GLN A 428 -53.04 -0.91 -17.80
N LYS A 429 -53.44 0.28 -17.34
CA LYS A 429 -52.50 1.24 -16.74
C LYS A 429 -51.82 0.68 -15.49
N PHE A 430 -52.51 -0.18 -14.75
CA PHE A 430 -51.96 -0.88 -13.60
C PHE A 430 -50.90 -1.89 -14.05
N GLU A 431 -51.24 -2.83 -14.94
CA GLU A 431 -50.34 -3.86 -15.51
C GLU A 431 -49.08 -3.25 -16.17
N ASP A 432 -49.21 -2.19 -16.96
CA ASP A 432 -48.06 -1.48 -17.56
C ASP A 432 -47.10 -0.92 -16.51
N GLY A 433 -47.64 -0.50 -15.36
CA GLY A 433 -46.85 -0.04 -14.22
C GLY A 433 -46.11 -1.17 -13.53
N LEU A 434 -46.81 -2.30 -13.31
CA LEU A 434 -46.24 -3.49 -12.69
C LEU A 434 -45.09 -4.05 -13.52
N GLN A 435 -45.26 -4.15 -14.84
CA GLN A 435 -44.23 -4.70 -15.73
C GLN A 435 -42.93 -3.89 -15.68
N LYS A 436 -43.02 -2.56 -15.62
CA LYS A 436 -41.86 -1.67 -15.44
C LYS A 436 -41.18 -1.89 -14.10
N CYS A 437 -41.94 -1.96 -13.00
CA CYS A 437 -41.40 -2.26 -11.67
C CYS A 437 -40.70 -3.63 -11.66
N GLN A 438 -41.31 -4.65 -12.26
CA GLN A 438 -40.80 -6.01 -12.26
C GLN A 438 -39.52 -6.16 -13.08
N GLN A 439 -39.43 -5.45 -14.22
CA GLN A 439 -38.20 -5.37 -15.01
C GLN A 439 -37.07 -4.76 -14.18
N TRP A 440 -37.31 -3.60 -13.56
CA TRP A 440 -36.32 -2.96 -12.71
C TRP A 440 -35.92 -3.83 -11.51
N PHE A 441 -36.87 -4.54 -10.88
CA PHE A 441 -36.57 -5.50 -9.81
C PHE A 441 -35.66 -6.64 -10.26
N ASN A 442 -35.84 -7.15 -11.47
CA ASN A 442 -34.99 -8.21 -12.01
C ASN A 442 -33.58 -7.70 -12.28
N GLU A 443 -33.45 -6.49 -12.85
CA GLU A 443 -32.16 -5.83 -13.07
C GLU A 443 -31.45 -5.54 -11.74
N ALA A 444 -32.19 -5.05 -10.73
CA ALA A 444 -31.69 -4.82 -9.38
C ALA A 444 -31.17 -6.10 -8.73
N LYS A 445 -31.95 -7.19 -8.79
CA LYS A 445 -31.55 -8.51 -8.25
C LYS A 445 -30.33 -9.07 -8.98
N GLN A 446 -30.25 -8.93 -10.31
CA GLN A 446 -29.06 -9.34 -11.07
C GLN A 446 -27.83 -8.54 -10.67
N LEU A 447 -27.95 -7.22 -10.51
CA LEU A 447 -26.85 -6.39 -10.08
C LEU A 447 -26.37 -6.78 -8.68
N ILE A 448 -27.29 -6.92 -7.72
CA ILE A 448 -26.99 -7.34 -6.35
C ILE A 448 -26.34 -8.73 -6.32
N SER A 449 -26.77 -9.67 -7.16
CA SER A 449 -26.19 -11.03 -7.20
C SER A 449 -24.71 -11.08 -7.63
N ARG A 450 -24.22 -10.01 -8.28
CA ARG A 450 -22.81 -9.89 -8.70
C ARG A 450 -21.92 -9.30 -7.63
N TYR A 451 -22.49 -8.73 -6.57
CA TYR A 451 -21.74 -8.10 -5.50
C TYR A 451 -20.97 -9.14 -4.68
N SER A 452 -19.71 -8.79 -4.42
CA SER A 452 -18.84 -9.54 -3.53
C SER A 452 -17.90 -8.57 -2.85
N ILE A 453 -17.58 -8.86 -1.60
CA ILE A 453 -16.63 -8.10 -0.78
C ILE A 453 -15.20 -8.64 -0.97
N GLN A 454 -15.07 -9.89 -1.44
CA GLN A 454 -13.80 -10.60 -1.60
C GLN A 454 -13.08 -10.26 -2.92
N VAL A 455 -13.13 -9.00 -3.33
CA VAL A 455 -12.52 -8.51 -4.57
C VAL A 455 -11.62 -7.30 -4.30
N PRO A 456 -10.65 -7.03 -5.18
CA PRO A 456 -9.74 -5.90 -5.02
C PRO A 456 -10.49 -4.56 -4.85
N VAL A 457 -9.92 -3.63 -4.08
CA VAL A 457 -10.52 -2.32 -3.73
C VAL A 457 -11.08 -1.56 -4.91
N LYS A 458 -10.31 -1.47 -6.01
CA LYS A 458 -10.76 -0.77 -7.22
C LYS A 458 -12.12 -1.30 -7.70
N ARG A 459 -12.30 -2.61 -7.63
CA ARG A 459 -13.56 -3.27 -8.03
C ARG A 459 -14.69 -3.01 -7.03
N ILE A 460 -14.40 -2.84 -5.75
CA ILE A 460 -15.38 -2.43 -4.73
C ILE A 460 -15.83 -0.98 -4.97
N GLU A 461 -14.90 -0.08 -5.32
CA GLU A 461 -15.23 1.30 -5.70
C GLU A 461 -16.05 1.36 -6.98
N ASP A 462 -15.68 0.57 -8.00
CA ASP A 462 -16.47 0.41 -9.23
C ASP A 462 -17.89 -0.12 -8.94
N PHE A 463 -18.01 -1.10 -8.04
CA PHE A 463 -19.31 -1.64 -7.62
C PHE A 463 -20.14 -0.63 -6.83
N LEU A 464 -19.53 0.18 -5.97
CA LEU A 464 -20.21 1.26 -5.23
C LEU A 464 -20.74 2.33 -6.19
N GLU A 465 -19.98 2.71 -7.21
CA GLU A 465 -20.41 3.68 -8.21
C GLU A 465 -21.55 3.13 -9.08
N GLN A 466 -21.43 1.89 -9.56
CA GLN A 466 -22.51 1.21 -10.29
C GLN A 466 -23.77 1.06 -9.43
N HIS A 467 -23.62 0.76 -8.14
CA HIS A 467 -24.71 0.67 -7.17
C HIS A 467 -25.45 2.01 -7.07
N ARG A 468 -24.74 3.10 -6.78
CA ARG A 468 -25.31 4.44 -6.64
C ARG A 468 -26.03 4.91 -7.90
N ASN A 469 -25.42 4.68 -9.06
CA ASN A 469 -26.00 5.09 -10.33
C ASN A 469 -27.31 4.33 -10.63
N PHE A 470 -27.35 3.02 -10.39
CA PHE A 470 -28.54 2.22 -10.63
C PHE A 470 -29.66 2.51 -9.62
N PHE A 471 -29.33 2.61 -8.33
CA PHE A 471 -30.30 2.84 -7.27
C PHE A 471 -30.68 4.32 -7.08
N ALA A 472 -30.09 5.26 -7.84
CA ALA A 472 -30.58 6.64 -7.93
C ALA A 472 -32.05 6.70 -8.38
N GLU A 473 -32.50 5.72 -9.18
CA GLU A 473 -33.89 5.63 -9.65
C GLU A 473 -34.85 5.03 -8.60
N ILE A 474 -34.39 4.60 -7.42
CA ILE A 474 -35.24 3.92 -6.42
C ILE A 474 -36.43 4.77 -5.97
N GLY A 475 -36.24 6.08 -5.85
CA GLY A 475 -37.30 7.04 -5.50
C GLY A 475 -38.37 7.16 -6.59
N TYR A 476 -38.00 7.00 -7.87
CA TYR A 476 -38.96 6.97 -8.97
C TYR A 476 -39.87 5.75 -8.85
N TYR A 477 -39.31 4.55 -8.64
CA TYR A 477 -40.12 3.32 -8.51
C TYR A 477 -40.97 3.29 -7.24
N GLN A 478 -40.53 3.90 -6.14
CA GLN A 478 -41.36 4.12 -4.95
C GLN A 478 -42.59 4.98 -5.26
N SER A 479 -42.39 6.13 -5.91
CA SER A 479 -43.49 7.02 -6.32
C SER A 479 -44.43 6.36 -7.33
N LEU A 480 -43.89 5.52 -8.23
CA LEU A 480 -44.67 4.75 -9.19
C LEU A 480 -45.58 3.74 -8.48
N LEU A 481 -45.05 2.96 -7.52
CA LEU A 481 -45.84 2.02 -6.71
C LEU A 481 -46.93 2.72 -5.90
N GLU A 482 -46.65 3.87 -5.27
CA GLU A 482 -47.68 4.65 -4.57
C GLU A 482 -48.79 5.11 -5.52
N THR A 483 -48.43 5.53 -6.73
CA THR A 483 -49.39 5.95 -7.76
C THR A 483 -50.26 4.78 -8.23
N LYS A 484 -49.71 3.56 -8.33
CA LYS A 484 -50.48 2.34 -8.65
C LYS A 484 -51.38 1.90 -7.50
N GLY A 485 -50.95 2.04 -6.24
CA GLY A 485 -51.80 1.82 -5.07
C GLY A 485 -53.01 2.77 -5.04
N LYS A 486 -52.81 4.06 -5.35
CA LYS A 486 -53.90 5.04 -5.51
C LYS A 486 -54.85 4.66 -6.66
N LEU A 487 -54.33 4.11 -7.76
CA LEU A 487 -55.14 3.61 -8.88
C LEU A 487 -56.04 2.44 -8.46
N ILE A 488 -55.57 1.50 -7.63
CA ILE A 488 -56.40 0.42 -7.07
C ILE A 488 -57.55 0.99 -6.22
N GLN A 489 -57.28 1.99 -5.39
CA GLN A 489 -58.34 2.65 -4.61
C GLN A 489 -59.36 3.36 -5.50
N ALA A 490 -58.91 4.02 -6.58
CA ALA A 490 -59.79 4.64 -7.56
C ALA A 490 -60.65 3.61 -8.32
N MET A 491 -60.07 2.44 -8.65
CA MET A 491 -60.81 1.31 -9.22
C MET A 491 -61.93 0.85 -8.29
N LYS A 492 -61.63 0.58 -7.01
CA LYS A 492 -62.63 0.16 -6.00
C LYS A 492 -63.79 1.15 -5.87
N LYS A 493 -63.52 2.46 -5.81
CA LYS A 493 -64.54 3.52 -5.75
C LYS A 493 -65.42 3.60 -7.01
N SER A 494 -64.83 3.38 -8.19
CA SER A 494 -65.57 3.45 -9.47
C SER A 494 -66.57 2.30 -9.69
N SER A 495 -66.46 1.21 -8.92
CA SER A 495 -67.33 0.02 -9.00
C SER A 495 -68.36 -0.12 -7.89
N GLU A 496 -68.41 0.78 -6.91
CA GLU A 496 -69.11 0.62 -5.62
C GLU A 496 -70.65 0.46 -5.73
N ASN A 497 -71.27 0.93 -6.82
CA ASN A 497 -72.72 0.91 -7.05
C ASN A 497 -73.21 -0.16 -8.06
N LEU A 498 -72.33 -1.02 -8.55
CA LEU A 498 -72.63 -2.08 -9.53
C LEU A 498 -72.18 -3.43 -8.95
N ILE A 499 -72.60 -4.57 -9.55
CA ILE A 499 -72.28 -5.92 -9.04
C ILE A 499 -70.83 -5.99 -8.55
N PRO A 500 -70.59 -6.43 -7.30
CA PRO A 500 -69.28 -6.31 -6.70
C PRO A 500 -68.24 -7.17 -7.45
N LEU A 501 -67.04 -6.61 -7.62
CA LEU A 501 -65.88 -7.27 -8.24
C LEU A 501 -64.92 -7.73 -7.14
N ASP A 502 -64.28 -8.87 -7.34
CA ASP A 502 -63.22 -9.34 -6.46
C ASP A 502 -61.87 -8.73 -6.83
N PHE A 503 -61.38 -7.83 -5.97
CA PHE A 503 -60.11 -7.13 -6.14
C PHE A 503 -58.91 -7.88 -5.54
N SER A 504 -59.12 -9.03 -4.88
CA SER A 504 -58.06 -9.79 -4.21
C SER A 504 -56.86 -10.11 -5.12
N PRO A 505 -57.03 -10.51 -6.41
CA PRO A 505 -55.90 -10.79 -7.30
C PRO A 505 -55.00 -9.57 -7.56
N VAL A 506 -55.61 -8.38 -7.67
CA VAL A 506 -54.92 -7.11 -7.93
C VAL A 506 -54.20 -6.62 -6.67
N ASP A 507 -54.84 -6.76 -5.51
CA ASP A 507 -54.24 -6.44 -4.21
C ASP A 507 -53.05 -7.36 -3.89
N GLU A 508 -53.17 -8.66 -4.18
CA GLU A 508 -52.10 -9.65 -3.96
C GLU A 508 -50.88 -9.36 -4.84
N GLN A 509 -51.08 -9.09 -6.14
CA GLN A 509 -50.00 -8.72 -7.06
C GLN A 509 -49.31 -7.42 -6.65
N TYR A 510 -50.06 -6.42 -6.22
CA TYR A 510 -49.50 -5.17 -5.71
C TYR A 510 -48.67 -5.41 -4.45
N ARG A 511 -49.19 -6.19 -3.49
CA ARG A 511 -48.50 -6.51 -2.23
C ARG A 511 -47.17 -7.22 -2.50
N GLN A 512 -47.16 -8.24 -3.36
CA GLN A 512 -45.93 -8.97 -3.72
C GLN A 512 -44.86 -8.04 -4.32
N LEU A 513 -45.24 -7.05 -5.12
CA LEU A 513 -44.29 -6.09 -5.69
C LEU A 513 -43.79 -5.07 -4.67
N VAL A 514 -44.65 -4.62 -3.75
CA VAL A 514 -44.23 -3.77 -2.62
C VAL A 514 -43.25 -4.53 -1.71
N ASP A 515 -43.56 -5.77 -1.35
CA ASP A 515 -42.67 -6.61 -0.54
C ASP A 515 -41.31 -6.83 -1.25
N THR A 516 -41.35 -7.07 -2.57
CA THR A 516 -40.12 -7.24 -3.37
C THR A 516 -39.32 -5.93 -3.45
N PHE A 517 -39.98 -4.78 -3.59
CA PHE A 517 -39.34 -3.48 -3.57
C PHE A 517 -38.67 -3.21 -2.22
N GLU A 518 -39.36 -3.46 -1.11
CA GLU A 518 -38.80 -3.28 0.23
C GLU A 518 -37.58 -4.17 0.46
N GLN A 519 -37.61 -5.44 0.03
CA GLN A 519 -36.46 -6.34 0.11
C GLN A 519 -35.26 -5.81 -0.70
N ILE A 520 -35.49 -5.37 -1.93
CA ILE A 520 -34.42 -4.81 -2.79
C ILE A 520 -33.87 -3.53 -2.17
N ASN A 521 -34.72 -2.65 -1.66
CA ASN A 521 -34.32 -1.41 -0.98
C ASN A 521 -33.46 -1.71 0.26
N HIS A 522 -33.86 -2.70 1.07
CA HIS A 522 -33.09 -3.12 2.23
C HIS A 522 -31.71 -3.68 1.85
N GLN A 523 -31.66 -4.51 0.80
CA GLN A 523 -30.41 -5.04 0.27
C GLN A 523 -29.54 -3.93 -0.33
N ALA A 524 -30.13 -2.95 -1.00
CA ALA A 524 -29.41 -1.82 -1.56
C ALA A 524 -28.75 -0.97 -0.45
N CYS A 525 -29.51 -0.57 0.57
CA CYS A 525 -28.95 0.13 1.73
C CYS A 525 -27.84 -0.66 2.43
N TYR A 526 -28.01 -1.99 2.56
CA TYR A 526 -26.99 -2.85 3.13
C TYR A 526 -25.70 -2.82 2.30
N TRP A 527 -25.78 -3.10 1.00
CA TRP A 527 -24.61 -3.15 0.11
C TRP A 527 -23.92 -1.79 -0.03
N GLU A 528 -24.67 -0.69 -0.08
CA GLU A 528 -24.09 0.65 -0.10
C GLU A 528 -23.29 0.94 1.19
N LYS A 529 -23.84 0.56 2.35
CA LYS A 529 -23.16 0.70 3.64
C LYS A 529 -21.90 -0.15 3.69
N GLU A 530 -22.00 -1.43 3.32
CA GLU A 530 -20.86 -2.35 3.30
C GLU A 530 -19.76 -1.82 2.37
N PHE A 531 -20.05 -1.55 1.10
CA PHE A 531 -19.05 -1.04 0.15
C PHE A 531 -18.43 0.29 0.58
N SER A 532 -19.22 1.21 1.15
CA SER A 532 -18.71 2.48 1.66
C SER A 532 -17.77 2.29 2.84
N GLN A 533 -18.12 1.42 3.80
CA GLN A 533 -17.26 1.11 4.94
C GLN A 533 -15.95 0.46 4.49
N HIS A 534 -16.02 -0.49 3.55
CA HIS A 534 -14.84 -1.19 3.05
C HIS A 534 -13.91 -0.27 2.24
N SER A 535 -14.47 0.58 1.37
CA SER A 535 -13.68 1.61 0.67
C SER A 535 -13.02 2.57 1.67
N GLN A 536 -13.72 2.95 2.74
CA GLN A 536 -13.18 3.85 3.75
C GLN A 536 -12.03 3.23 4.57
N LEU A 537 -12.16 1.97 4.99
CA LEU A 537 -11.09 1.25 5.70
C LEU A 537 -9.82 1.15 4.86
N TRP A 538 -9.96 0.90 3.56
CA TRP A 538 -8.83 0.90 2.64
C TRP A 538 -8.21 2.28 2.44
N LYS A 539 -9.01 3.34 2.36
CA LYS A 539 -8.49 4.72 2.29
C LYS A 539 -7.71 5.09 3.55
N ASP A 540 -8.22 4.75 4.73
CA ASP A 540 -7.53 5.00 5.99
C ASP A 540 -6.22 4.21 6.09
N PHE A 541 -6.22 2.93 5.69
CA PHE A 541 -5.01 2.13 5.65
C PHE A 541 -3.95 2.66 4.69
N HIS A 542 -4.31 2.99 3.44
CA HIS A 542 -3.34 3.54 2.48
C HIS A 542 -2.79 4.90 2.92
N GLN A 543 -3.62 5.74 3.53
CA GLN A 543 -3.18 7.03 4.05
C GLN A 543 -2.18 6.84 5.21
N ARG A 544 -2.47 5.93 6.15
CA ARG A 544 -1.56 5.61 7.26
C ARG A 544 -0.30 4.90 6.81
N LEU A 545 -0.39 4.01 5.83
CA LEU A 545 0.75 3.35 5.19
C LEU A 545 1.70 4.40 4.60
N LYS A 546 1.17 5.34 3.81
CA LYS A 546 1.96 6.42 3.22
C LYS A 546 2.65 7.28 4.29
N HIS A 547 1.93 7.65 5.35
CA HIS A 547 2.52 8.42 6.46
C HIS A 547 3.64 7.63 7.17
N LEU A 548 3.46 6.33 7.37
CA LEU A 548 4.48 5.46 7.96
C LEU A 548 5.71 5.30 7.06
N GLU A 549 5.52 5.09 5.75
CA GLU A 549 6.61 5.01 4.77
C GLU A 549 7.39 6.32 4.68
N GLU A 550 6.70 7.46 4.61
CA GLU A 550 7.34 8.79 4.62
C GLU A 550 8.14 9.03 5.91
N TRP A 551 7.63 8.58 7.05
CA TRP A 551 8.37 8.65 8.31
C TRP A 551 9.59 7.73 8.28
N ILE A 552 9.44 6.48 7.83
CA ILE A 552 10.55 5.50 7.72
C ILE A 552 11.64 6.04 6.80
N ASP A 553 11.31 6.63 5.66
CA ASP A 553 12.29 7.21 4.74
C ASP A 553 13.03 8.39 5.37
N LYS A 554 12.32 9.29 6.06
CA LYS A 554 12.93 10.42 6.81
C LYS A 554 13.82 9.92 7.95
N ALA A 555 13.38 8.90 8.68
CA ALA A 555 14.14 8.30 9.78
C ALA A 555 15.40 7.59 9.27
N GLN A 556 15.30 6.83 8.18
CA GLN A 556 16.44 6.17 7.55
C GLN A 556 17.44 7.17 6.98
N THR A 557 16.98 8.25 6.36
CA THR A 557 17.87 9.32 5.88
C THR A 557 18.57 10.00 7.05
N ALA A 558 17.86 10.36 8.12
CA ALA A 558 18.45 10.97 9.32
C ALA A 558 19.51 10.08 9.99
N VAL A 559 19.33 8.76 9.97
CA VAL A 559 20.27 7.79 10.56
C VAL A 559 21.48 7.52 9.64
N LYS A 560 21.30 7.49 8.32
CA LYS A 560 22.35 7.24 7.33
C LYS A 560 23.17 8.46 6.93
N GLU A 561 22.70 9.67 7.25
CA GLU A 561 23.35 10.93 6.89
C GLU A 561 24.79 11.00 7.44
N LYS A 562 25.71 11.44 6.58
CA LYS A 562 27.12 11.67 6.89
C LYS A 562 27.45 13.11 6.53
N HIS A 563 28.11 13.82 7.43
CA HIS A 563 28.45 15.23 7.30
C HIS A 563 29.66 15.53 8.20
N GLU A 564 30.48 16.52 7.84
CA GLU A 564 31.69 16.87 8.60
C GLU A 564 31.41 17.62 9.91
N ASP A 565 30.24 18.26 10.00
CA ASP A 565 29.71 18.89 11.21
C ASP A 565 28.84 17.91 12.01
N TYR A 566 29.49 17.21 12.94
CA TYR A 566 28.84 16.28 13.85
C TYR A 566 27.89 16.96 14.84
N ALA A 567 28.07 18.24 15.16
CA ALA A 567 27.17 18.96 16.08
C ALA A 567 25.81 19.20 15.43
N TYR A 568 25.80 19.58 14.14
CA TYR A 568 24.59 19.65 13.33
C TYR A 568 23.86 18.29 13.24
N LEU A 569 24.59 17.22 12.92
CA LEU A 569 24.02 15.86 12.83
C LEU A 569 23.39 15.40 14.16
N ILE A 570 24.08 15.62 15.29
CA ILE A 570 23.57 15.28 16.62
C ILE A 570 22.28 16.06 16.92
N ARG A 571 22.24 17.36 16.61
CA ARG A 571 21.05 18.20 16.83
C ARG A 571 19.88 17.73 15.98
N LYS A 572 20.09 17.58 14.66
CA LYS A 572 19.06 17.10 13.72
C LYS A 572 18.53 15.72 14.12
N HIS A 573 19.41 14.81 14.53
CA HIS A 573 19.04 13.48 15.01
C HIS A 573 18.21 13.56 16.31
N LYS A 574 18.60 14.41 17.27
CA LYS A 574 17.81 14.62 18.50
C LYS A 574 16.45 15.25 18.17
N ASP A 575 16.41 16.30 17.37
CA ASP A 575 15.18 17.00 16.99
C ASP A 575 14.17 16.05 16.31
N PHE A 576 14.65 15.06 15.54
CA PHE A 576 13.78 14.08 14.89
C PHE A 576 13.33 12.94 15.82
N PHE A 577 14.24 12.34 16.59
CA PHE A 577 13.95 11.13 17.40
C PHE A 577 13.52 11.41 18.85
N GLN A 578 13.59 12.65 19.34
CA GLN A 578 13.19 12.99 20.72
C GLN A 578 11.67 13.00 20.92
N THR A 579 10.89 13.30 19.88
CA THR A 579 9.43 13.28 19.89
C THR A 579 8.90 12.30 18.85
N ILE A 580 9.16 11.02 19.04
CA ILE A 580 8.58 9.97 18.20
C ILE A 580 7.08 9.92 18.50
N ASN A 581 6.26 10.04 17.46
CA ASN A 581 4.82 9.85 17.58
C ASN A 581 4.48 8.38 17.29
N ASP A 582 4.41 7.56 18.35
CA ASP A 582 4.05 6.14 18.25
C ASP A 582 2.65 5.91 17.65
N GLU A 583 1.80 6.95 17.61
CA GLU A 583 0.48 6.91 16.97
C GLU A 583 0.55 6.70 15.45
N ILE A 584 1.70 6.97 14.81
CA ILE A 584 1.92 6.67 13.39
C ILE A 584 1.93 5.15 13.16
N LEU A 585 2.74 4.41 13.93
CA LEU A 585 2.80 2.95 13.85
C LEU A 585 1.51 2.32 14.40
N HIS A 586 1.08 2.71 15.59
CA HIS A 586 -0.13 2.14 16.20
C HIS A 586 -1.38 2.38 15.35
N GLY A 587 -1.50 3.57 14.75
CA GLY A 587 -2.58 3.89 13.83
C GLY A 587 -2.57 2.98 12.60
N PHE A 588 -1.39 2.76 11.99
CA PHE A 588 -1.24 1.87 10.85
C PHE A 588 -1.54 0.40 11.20
N ILE A 589 -1.03 -0.09 12.33
CA ILE A 589 -1.30 -1.47 12.77
C ILE A 589 -2.79 -1.67 13.07
N LYS A 590 -3.44 -0.66 13.67
CA LYS A 590 -4.87 -0.69 13.94
C LYS A 590 -5.70 -0.75 12.63
N SER A 591 -5.44 0.15 11.67
CA SER A 591 -6.17 0.13 10.39
C SER A 591 -5.91 -1.13 9.58
N GLY A 592 -4.70 -1.70 9.67
CA GLY A 592 -4.37 -3.00 9.09
C GLY A 592 -5.14 -4.15 9.72
N ARG A 593 -5.24 -4.21 11.06
CA ARG A 593 -6.04 -5.23 11.78
C ARG A 593 -7.52 -5.14 11.46
N GLU A 594 -8.06 -3.93 11.34
CA GLU A 594 -9.45 -3.69 10.94
C GLU A 594 -9.71 -4.20 9.51
N LEU A 595 -8.75 -4.08 8.59
CA LEU A 595 -8.82 -4.66 7.24
C LEU A 595 -8.72 -6.19 7.21
N LEU A 596 -7.86 -6.78 8.06
CA LEU A 596 -7.66 -8.23 8.11
C LEU A 596 -8.95 -8.96 8.49
N HIS A 597 -9.77 -8.39 9.38
CA HIS A 597 -11.02 -9.03 9.85
C HIS A 597 -12.05 -9.28 8.72
N ILE A 598 -11.89 -8.61 7.59
CA ILE A 598 -12.87 -8.54 6.51
C ILE A 598 -12.43 -9.34 5.27
N ARG A 599 -11.13 -9.64 5.15
CA ARG A 599 -10.51 -10.22 3.96
C ARG A 599 -10.42 -11.75 3.98
N ASP A 600 -10.12 -12.32 2.82
CA ASP A 600 -9.82 -13.72 2.62
C ASP A 600 -8.40 -14.08 3.08
N LYS A 601 -8.16 -15.37 3.36
CA LYS A 601 -6.90 -15.85 3.98
C LYS A 601 -5.63 -15.55 3.17
N THR A 602 -5.75 -15.31 1.87
CA THR A 602 -4.62 -15.02 0.96
C THR A 602 -4.18 -13.59 1.10
N GLU A 603 -5.09 -12.63 0.91
CA GLU A 603 -4.79 -11.20 1.09
C GLU A 603 -4.48 -10.86 2.55
N GLN A 604 -5.07 -11.57 3.51
CA GLN A 604 -4.71 -11.43 4.93
C GLN A 604 -3.21 -11.70 5.17
N LYS A 605 -2.64 -12.70 4.50
CA LYS A 605 -1.20 -13.02 4.63
C LYS A 605 -0.32 -11.92 4.04
N GLU A 606 -0.71 -11.36 2.90
CA GLU A 606 0.04 -10.29 2.24
C GLU A 606 0.02 -8.99 3.06
N ILE A 607 -1.15 -8.59 3.55
CA ILE A 607 -1.31 -7.40 4.40
C ILE A 607 -0.56 -7.61 5.73
N GLN A 608 -0.68 -8.79 6.36
CA GLN A 608 0.05 -9.11 7.59
C GLN A 608 1.57 -9.09 7.36
N LEU A 609 2.06 -9.67 6.25
CA LEU A 609 3.48 -9.63 5.91
C LEU A 609 3.97 -8.19 5.73
N LEU A 610 3.20 -7.32 5.06
CA LEU A 610 3.53 -5.90 4.91
C LEU A 610 3.57 -5.20 6.27
N MET A 611 2.57 -5.45 7.12
CA MET A 611 2.49 -4.90 8.47
C MET A 611 3.70 -5.31 9.31
N ASP A 612 4.00 -6.61 9.37
CA ASP A 612 5.14 -7.16 10.10
C ASP A 612 6.46 -6.61 9.56
N THR A 613 6.59 -6.47 8.24
CA THR A 613 7.81 -5.93 7.62
C THR A 613 8.04 -4.47 8.00
N LEU A 614 7.00 -3.64 7.96
CA LEU A 614 7.11 -2.21 8.29
C LEU A 614 7.26 -1.99 9.81
N GLU A 615 6.57 -2.78 10.64
CA GLU A 615 6.74 -2.79 12.09
C GLU A 615 8.18 -3.19 12.46
N ASN A 616 8.72 -4.24 11.85
CA ASN A 616 10.11 -4.64 12.05
C ASN A 616 11.09 -3.56 11.59
N LYS A 617 10.84 -2.88 10.46
CA LYS A 617 11.67 -1.76 10.00
C LYS A 617 11.63 -0.59 10.98
N TRP A 618 10.44 -0.20 11.45
CA TRP A 618 10.27 0.83 12.48
C TRP A 618 11.06 0.48 13.74
N ASN A 619 10.84 -0.73 14.28
CA ASN A 619 11.52 -1.19 15.50
C ASN A 619 13.04 -1.25 15.32
N THR A 620 13.52 -1.71 14.16
CA THR A 620 14.96 -1.72 13.85
C THR A 620 15.54 -0.30 13.85
N ILE A 621 14.86 0.67 13.24
CA ILE A 621 15.31 2.07 13.20
C ILE A 621 15.29 2.68 14.61
N ILE A 622 14.23 2.47 15.38
CA ILE A 622 14.09 2.98 16.74
C ILE A 622 15.14 2.36 17.68
N CYS A 623 15.43 1.07 17.55
CA CYS A 623 16.49 0.43 18.33
C CYS A 623 17.89 0.91 17.92
N TYR A 624 18.11 1.22 16.63
CA TYR A 624 19.41 1.68 16.13
C TYR A 624 19.64 3.18 16.34
N ALA A 625 18.60 4.01 16.41
CA ALA A 625 18.74 5.47 16.57
C ALA A 625 19.55 5.89 17.82
N PRO A 626 19.34 5.33 19.03
CA PRO A 626 20.17 5.64 20.20
C PRO A 626 21.64 5.27 20.01
N VAL A 627 21.91 4.19 19.29
CA VAL A 627 23.26 3.70 19.00
C VAL A 627 23.94 4.62 17.99
N ARG A 628 23.24 5.04 16.93
CA ARG A 628 23.74 6.05 15.98
C ARG A 628 24.07 7.37 16.66
N LEU A 629 23.25 7.82 17.60
CA LEU A 629 23.51 9.03 18.38
C LEU A 629 24.82 8.94 19.18
N LEU A 630 25.08 7.80 19.84
CA LEU A 630 26.34 7.56 20.53
C LEU A 630 27.54 7.54 19.57
N ARG A 631 27.38 6.92 18.40
CA ARG A 631 28.41 6.90 17.33
C ARG A 631 28.75 8.32 16.86
N LEU A 632 27.76 9.18 16.63
CA LEU A 632 27.97 10.58 16.25
C LEU A 632 28.67 11.39 17.36
N GLN A 633 28.34 11.12 18.63
CA GLN A 633 29.00 11.75 19.78
C GLN A 633 30.48 11.32 19.89
N PHE A 634 30.76 10.04 19.67
CA PHE A 634 32.12 9.51 19.57
C PHE A 634 32.91 10.19 18.45
N GLU A 635 32.38 10.20 17.21
CA GLU A 635 33.04 10.80 16.04
C GLU A 635 33.33 12.30 16.24
N ARG A 636 32.45 13.02 16.96
CA ARG A 636 32.66 14.43 17.33
C ARG A 636 33.85 14.59 18.27
N ILE A 637 33.91 13.82 19.36
CA ILE A 637 35.00 13.92 20.33
C ILE A 637 36.32 13.43 19.71
N GLU A 638 36.28 12.38 18.88
CA GLU A 638 37.42 11.89 18.10
C GLU A 638 38.02 13.01 17.24
N LYS A 639 37.19 13.75 16.51
CA LYS A 639 37.65 14.89 15.69
C LYS A 639 38.31 15.98 16.55
N ILE A 640 37.73 16.32 17.70
CA ILE A 640 38.29 17.33 18.61
C ILE A 640 39.63 16.86 19.17
N VAL A 641 39.71 15.61 19.65
CA VAL A 641 40.92 15.02 20.21
C VAL A 641 42.05 15.00 19.18
N VAL A 642 41.78 14.57 17.94
CA VAL A 642 42.80 14.56 16.87
C VAL A 642 43.31 15.98 16.60
N GLN A 643 42.41 16.97 16.47
CA GLN A 643 42.79 18.35 16.21
C GLN A 643 43.64 18.95 17.35
N GLU A 644 43.25 18.73 18.60
CA GLU A 644 43.99 19.22 19.77
C GLU A 644 45.36 18.54 19.90
N LEU A 645 45.48 17.24 19.59
CA LEU A 645 46.74 16.51 19.58
C LEU A 645 47.67 16.97 18.45
N GLU A 646 47.14 17.20 17.24
CA GLU A 646 47.93 17.73 16.11
C GLU A 646 48.45 19.15 16.41
N GLN A 647 47.62 20.02 17.00
CA GLN A 647 48.04 21.35 17.42
C GLN A 647 49.15 21.28 18.49
N ALA A 648 48.97 20.43 19.51
CA ALA A 648 49.99 20.20 20.53
C ALA A 648 51.29 19.65 19.93
N GLU A 649 51.22 18.75 18.96
CA GLU A 649 52.39 18.22 18.26
C GLU A 649 53.16 19.32 17.51
N ASN A 650 52.43 20.20 16.80
CA ASN A 650 53.03 21.32 16.08
C ASN A 650 53.71 22.30 17.04
N GLU A 651 53.06 22.64 18.15
CA GLU A 651 53.64 23.51 19.18
C GLU A 651 54.92 22.91 19.80
N LEU A 652 54.92 21.62 20.15
CA LEU A 652 56.12 20.95 20.68
C LEU A 652 57.26 20.90 19.67
N ASN A 653 56.94 20.66 18.38
CA ASN A 653 57.94 20.68 17.32
C ASN A 653 58.54 22.08 17.12
N ASP A 654 57.71 23.13 17.26
CA ASP A 654 58.18 24.50 17.19
C ASP A 654 59.00 24.89 18.42
N GLU A 655 58.65 24.43 19.62
CA GLU A 655 59.46 24.58 20.84
C GLU A 655 60.82 23.89 20.71
N LEU A 656 60.86 22.66 20.17
CA LEU A 656 62.10 21.93 19.89
C LEU A 656 63.00 22.67 18.89
N LYS A 657 62.44 23.19 17.78
CA LYS A 657 63.20 24.01 16.83
C LYS A 657 63.73 25.31 17.44
N GLN A 658 62.97 25.94 18.35
CA GLN A 658 63.43 27.15 19.06
C GLN A 658 64.54 26.83 20.06
N LEU A 659 64.49 25.66 20.70
CA LEU A 659 65.55 25.15 21.56
C LEU A 659 66.84 24.89 20.77
N GLU A 660 66.75 24.27 19.59
CA GLU A 660 67.89 24.06 18.68
C GLU A 660 68.57 25.39 18.30
N ARG A 661 67.77 26.44 18.04
CA ARG A 661 68.26 27.79 17.67
C ARG A 661 68.74 28.63 18.85
N GLN A 662 68.89 28.05 20.04
CA GLN A 662 69.36 28.72 21.26
C GLN A 662 68.54 29.98 21.62
N HIS A 663 67.22 29.96 21.41
CA HIS A 663 66.33 31.02 21.91
C HIS A 663 66.19 30.95 23.44
N ASP A 664 65.64 32.00 24.05
CA ASP A 664 65.48 32.11 25.51
C ASP A 664 64.66 30.94 26.07
N THR A 665 65.38 29.95 26.60
CA THR A 665 64.83 28.73 27.20
C THR A 665 63.85 29.01 28.34
N THR A 666 63.95 30.18 28.99
CA THR A 666 63.00 30.57 30.05
C THR A 666 61.66 31.00 29.48
N GLU A 667 61.65 31.74 28.37
CA GLU A 667 60.42 32.14 27.65
C GLU A 667 59.77 30.94 26.95
N ILE A 668 60.56 30.03 26.38
CA ILE A 668 60.04 28.78 25.80
C ILE A 668 59.41 27.91 26.89
N LEU A 669 60.08 27.75 28.04
CA LEU A 669 59.53 26.99 29.18
C LEU A 669 58.26 27.64 29.75
N ARG A 670 58.16 28.98 29.76
CA ARG A 670 56.94 29.69 30.17
C ARG A 670 55.78 29.36 29.23
N ARG A 671 55.97 29.46 27.91
CA ARG A 671 54.95 29.12 26.90
C ARG A 671 54.52 27.66 26.98
N HIS A 672 55.48 26.75 27.14
CA HIS A 672 55.22 25.32 27.34
C HIS A 672 54.33 25.08 28.57
N ASN A 673 54.66 25.70 29.72
CA ASN A 673 53.85 25.58 30.93
C ASN A 673 52.47 26.24 30.77
N GLU A 674 52.36 27.36 30.06
CA GLU A 674 51.08 28.01 29.79
C GLU A 674 50.14 27.14 28.98
N ARG A 675 50.63 26.57 27.88
CA ARG A 675 49.83 25.72 26.99
C ARG A 675 49.45 24.38 27.63
N PHE A 676 50.40 23.69 28.24
CA PHE A 676 50.18 22.30 28.69
C PHE A 676 49.78 22.17 30.17
N GLN A 677 50.13 23.12 31.04
CA GLN A 677 49.78 23.08 32.48
C GLN A 677 48.71 24.10 32.89
N LEU A 678 48.81 25.36 32.45
CA LEU A 678 47.88 26.41 32.91
C LEU A 678 46.57 26.45 32.12
N ASN A 679 46.59 26.14 30.82
CA ASN A 679 45.40 26.14 29.95
C ASN A 679 44.55 24.86 30.05
N ASN A 680 44.72 24.05 31.09
CA ASN A 680 43.94 22.82 31.33
C ASN A 680 43.93 21.81 30.17
N PHE A 681 44.94 21.83 29.27
CA PHE A 681 45.01 20.90 28.14
C PHE A 681 44.96 19.44 28.61
N HIS A 682 45.79 19.07 29.59
CA HIS A 682 45.85 17.70 30.09
C HIS A 682 44.53 17.22 30.75
N PRO A 683 43.92 17.95 31.71
CA PRO A 683 42.59 17.60 32.22
C PRO A 683 41.51 17.50 31.14
N THR A 684 41.53 18.39 30.14
CA THR A 684 40.55 18.40 29.05
C THR A 684 40.68 17.17 28.17
N MET A 685 41.91 16.77 27.82
CA MET A 685 42.18 15.56 27.06
C MET A 685 41.81 14.29 27.82
N GLU A 686 42.05 14.23 29.14
CA GLU A 686 41.60 13.10 29.97
C GLU A 686 40.07 12.96 30.00
N ILE A 687 39.34 14.07 30.07
CA ILE A 687 37.88 14.07 29.99
C ILE A 687 37.45 13.55 28.63
N HIS A 688 38.01 14.06 27.53
CA HIS A 688 37.66 13.60 26.19
C HIS A 688 37.99 12.12 25.94
N MET A 689 39.12 11.63 26.45
CA MET A 689 39.46 10.20 26.36
C MET A 689 38.51 9.32 27.19
N ARG A 690 38.11 9.78 28.37
CA ARG A 690 37.11 9.10 29.21
C ARG A 690 35.75 9.09 28.51
N ASP A 691 35.34 10.19 27.89
CA ASP A 691 34.11 10.28 27.11
C ASP A 691 34.12 9.31 25.93
N LEU A 692 35.23 9.24 25.17
CA LEU A 692 35.41 8.27 24.08
C LEU A 692 35.29 6.82 24.56
N GLN A 693 35.90 6.47 25.69
CA GLN A 693 35.78 5.14 26.30
C GLN A 693 34.36 4.84 26.78
N THR A 694 33.70 5.84 27.36
CA THR A 694 32.31 5.71 27.84
C THR A 694 31.36 5.49 26.67
N PHE A 695 31.48 6.28 25.60
CA PHE A 695 30.68 6.10 24.38
C PHE A 695 30.96 4.76 23.71
N ALA A 696 32.22 4.31 23.62
CA ALA A 696 32.56 3.00 23.07
C ALA A 696 31.91 1.85 23.87
N ASN A 697 31.95 1.92 25.21
CA ASN A 697 31.30 0.93 26.08
C ASN A 697 29.76 0.97 25.97
N ASP A 698 29.17 2.16 25.91
CA ASP A 698 27.72 2.33 25.76
C ASP A 698 27.21 1.83 24.39
N ILE A 699 28.00 2.00 23.33
CA ILE A 699 27.72 1.42 22.01
C ILE A 699 27.79 -0.12 22.11
N ARG A 700 28.85 -0.67 22.72
CA ARG A 700 29.03 -2.11 22.88
C ARG A 700 27.89 -2.76 23.66
N THR A 701 27.49 -2.17 24.77
CA THR A 701 26.41 -2.71 25.63
C THR A 701 25.05 -2.67 24.94
N LYS A 702 24.75 -1.61 24.18
CA LYS A 702 23.47 -1.48 23.46
C LYS A 702 23.39 -2.34 22.20
N GLU A 703 24.52 -2.66 21.57
CA GLU A 703 24.56 -3.50 20.36
C GLU A 703 24.67 -5.01 20.64
N GLN A 704 25.06 -5.45 21.85
CA GLN A 704 25.14 -6.87 22.21
C GLN A 704 23.81 -7.66 22.09
N GLY A 705 22.67 -6.98 21.98
CA GLY A 705 21.36 -7.58 21.70
C GLY A 705 21.00 -7.72 20.21
N GLN A 706 21.82 -7.23 19.27
CA GLN A 706 21.51 -7.18 17.83
C GLN A 706 22.55 -7.97 17.01
N THR A 707 22.12 -9.05 16.36
CA THR A 707 22.96 -10.09 15.73
C THR A 707 23.72 -9.68 14.46
N LEU A 708 23.69 -8.41 14.03
CA LEU A 708 24.10 -8.02 12.67
C LEU A 708 25.30 -7.06 12.55
N VAL A 709 25.87 -6.50 13.63
CA VAL A 709 26.88 -5.42 13.53
C VAL A 709 28.11 -5.64 14.44
N SER A 710 28.72 -6.83 14.42
CA SER A 710 29.90 -7.13 15.25
C SER A 710 31.19 -6.44 14.77
N HIS A 711 31.38 -6.23 13.46
CA HIS A 711 32.63 -5.69 12.91
C HIS A 711 32.85 -4.19 13.13
N GLU A 712 31.79 -3.38 13.26
CA GLU A 712 31.97 -1.93 13.46
C GLU A 712 32.35 -1.58 14.91
N ASN A 713 32.03 -2.43 15.88
CA ASN A 713 32.45 -2.26 17.28
C ASN A 713 33.94 -2.48 17.45
N GLU A 714 34.46 -3.53 16.83
CA GLU A 714 35.89 -3.83 16.83
C GLU A 714 36.69 -2.68 16.21
N GLN A 715 36.13 -1.99 15.21
CA GLN A 715 36.73 -0.78 14.64
C GLN A 715 36.71 0.43 15.59
N ILE A 716 35.61 0.68 16.33
CA ILE A 716 35.55 1.77 17.32
C ILE A 716 36.56 1.53 18.43
N ASP A 717 36.61 0.30 18.96
CA ASP A 717 37.56 -0.07 20.00
C ASP A 717 39.01 0.11 19.54
N GLN A 718 39.33 -0.31 18.31
CA GLN A 718 40.65 -0.09 17.71
C GLN A 718 40.97 1.40 17.56
N ARG A 719 40.00 2.24 17.18
CA ARG A 719 40.20 3.70 17.09
C ARG A 719 40.44 4.32 18.46
N THR A 720 39.67 3.94 19.48
CA THR A 720 39.89 4.37 20.87
C THR A 720 41.27 3.97 21.37
N ILE A 721 41.72 2.73 21.10
CA ILE A 721 43.07 2.27 21.46
C ILE A 721 44.14 3.10 20.74
N LYS A 722 43.98 3.35 19.44
CA LYS A 722 44.92 4.18 18.65
C LYS A 722 45.03 5.60 19.20
N LEU A 723 43.90 6.24 19.52
CA LEU A 723 43.87 7.59 20.10
C LEU A 723 44.49 7.62 21.50
N ASN A 724 44.20 6.61 22.33
CA ASN A 724 44.80 6.49 23.65
C ASN A 724 46.33 6.33 23.57
N ASN A 725 46.82 5.52 22.62
CA ASN A 725 48.25 5.40 22.36
C ASN A 725 48.86 6.71 21.85
N TYR A 726 48.17 7.45 20.97
CA TYR A 726 48.63 8.76 20.49
C TYR A 726 48.73 9.77 21.64
N TRP A 727 47.73 9.80 22.54
CA TRP A 727 47.76 10.62 23.74
C TRP A 727 48.89 10.24 24.70
N SER A 728 49.08 8.97 25.02
CA SER A 728 50.19 8.53 25.88
C SER A 728 51.56 8.88 25.28
N ASN A 729 51.73 8.73 23.97
CA ASN A 729 52.93 9.16 23.28
C ASN A 729 53.11 10.68 23.32
N MET A 730 52.02 11.44 23.21
CA MET A 730 52.05 12.90 23.32
C MET A 730 52.43 13.35 24.73
N GLN A 731 51.85 12.76 25.77
CA GLN A 731 52.23 13.00 27.17
C GLN A 731 53.74 12.79 27.38
N ALA A 732 54.27 11.66 26.88
CA ALA A 732 55.71 11.37 26.95
C ALA A 732 56.57 12.39 26.19
N LYS A 733 56.11 12.88 25.03
CA LYS A 733 56.77 13.95 24.26
C LYS A 733 56.76 15.28 25.02
N ILE A 734 55.61 15.71 25.54
CA ILE A 734 55.47 16.93 26.36
C ILE A 734 56.45 16.90 27.54
N ASP A 735 56.46 15.80 28.30
CA ASP A 735 57.34 15.64 29.45
C ASP A 735 58.82 15.59 29.07
N ASN A 736 59.16 15.04 27.90
CA ASN A 736 60.53 15.04 27.38
C ASN A 736 61.01 16.46 27.04
N VAL A 737 60.22 17.21 26.26
CA VAL A 737 60.53 18.60 25.89
C VAL A 737 60.67 19.46 27.15
N ARG A 738 59.74 19.32 28.11
CA ARG A 738 59.83 19.99 29.41
C ARG A 738 61.13 19.69 30.15
N ARG A 739 61.53 18.41 30.23
CA ARG A 739 62.79 17.99 30.87
C ARG A 739 64.00 18.61 30.18
N LYS A 740 64.04 18.62 28.85
CA LYS A 740 65.12 19.27 28.09
C LYS A 740 65.19 20.77 28.38
N LEU A 741 64.06 21.46 28.34
CA LEU A 741 63.95 22.90 28.65
C LEU A 741 64.41 23.25 30.07
N GLN A 742 64.28 22.34 31.04
CA GLN A 742 64.74 22.57 32.43
C GLN A 742 66.20 22.18 32.69
N THR A 743 66.72 21.18 31.99
CA THR A 743 68.04 20.58 32.28
C THR A 743 69.17 21.25 31.50
N ILE A 744 68.94 21.59 30.22
CA ILE A 744 69.95 22.21 29.35
C ILE A 744 70.47 23.54 29.94
N PRO A 745 69.62 24.49 30.42
CA PRO A 745 70.10 25.75 30.96
C PRO A 745 70.93 25.58 32.24
N LYS A 746 70.53 24.64 33.11
CA LYS A 746 71.25 24.33 34.36
C LYS A 746 72.62 23.73 34.09
N LYS A 747 72.73 22.83 33.11
CA LYS A 747 74.02 22.24 32.72
C LYS A 747 74.95 23.27 32.08
N TRP A 748 74.42 24.20 31.27
CA TRP A 748 75.19 25.34 30.76
C TRP A 748 75.71 26.25 31.87
N GLN A 749 74.86 26.55 32.86
CA GLN A 749 75.27 27.31 34.04
C GLN A 749 76.39 26.59 34.82
N GLU A 750 76.23 25.30 35.08
CA GLU A 750 77.24 24.48 35.77
C GLU A 750 78.57 24.44 35.00
N PHE A 751 78.53 24.30 33.67
CA PHE A 751 79.71 24.33 32.82
C PHE A 751 80.45 25.67 32.92
N GLU A 752 79.73 26.81 32.80
CA GLU A 752 80.35 28.13 32.81
C GLU A 752 80.88 28.50 34.20
N GLU A 753 80.16 28.16 35.28
CA GLU A 753 80.63 28.35 36.66
C GLU A 753 81.92 27.56 36.95
N LYS A 754 81.95 26.27 36.60
CA LYS A 754 83.15 25.43 36.79
C LYS A 754 84.31 25.91 35.91
N PHE A 755 84.04 26.31 34.67
CA PHE A 755 85.04 26.84 33.75
C PHE A 755 85.70 28.11 34.32
N HIS A 756 84.88 29.07 34.76
CA HIS A 756 85.38 30.30 35.39
C HIS A 756 86.12 30.05 36.70
N HIS A 757 85.69 29.08 37.51
CA HIS A 757 86.38 28.76 38.75
C HIS A 757 87.81 28.23 38.50
N VAL A 758 87.96 27.34 37.51
CA VAL A 758 89.27 26.85 37.07
C VAL A 758 90.13 28.00 36.52
N GLU A 759 89.57 28.87 35.69
CA GLU A 759 90.27 30.03 35.12
C GLU A 759 90.73 31.04 36.20
N SER A 760 89.86 31.37 37.15
CA SER A 760 90.15 32.32 38.24
C SER A 760 91.21 31.80 39.20
N TRP A 761 91.14 30.50 39.55
CA TRP A 761 92.17 29.88 40.39
C TRP A 761 93.52 29.85 39.68
N MET A 762 93.57 29.49 38.38
CA MET A 762 94.82 29.51 37.60
C MET A 762 95.48 30.90 37.61
N ALA A 763 94.69 31.97 37.41
CA ALA A 763 95.21 33.34 37.49
C ALA A 763 95.71 33.72 38.89
N THR A 764 95.09 33.19 39.94
CA THR A 764 95.47 33.45 41.33
C THR A 764 96.77 32.74 41.70
N ILE A 765 96.90 31.45 41.38
CA ILE A 765 98.10 30.67 41.69
C ILE A 765 99.30 31.15 40.86
N GLU A 766 99.11 31.50 39.57
CA GLU A 766 100.15 32.14 38.74
C GLU A 766 100.68 33.42 39.40
N ARG A 767 99.79 34.30 39.90
CA ARG A 767 100.20 35.53 40.60
C ARG A 767 100.92 35.24 41.91
N SER A 768 100.49 34.24 42.67
CA SER A 768 101.13 33.84 43.92
C SER A 768 102.55 33.28 43.69
N MET A 769 102.74 32.50 42.61
CA MET A 769 104.05 31.99 42.20
C MET A 769 105.01 33.12 41.83
N THR A 770 104.57 34.10 41.03
CA THR A 770 105.41 35.26 40.69
C THR A 770 105.89 36.01 41.94
N ASN A 771 105.06 36.13 42.98
CA ASN A 771 105.45 36.78 44.22
C ASN A 771 106.57 36.02 44.97
N THR A 772 106.57 34.67 44.92
CA THR A 772 107.60 33.86 45.60
C THR A 772 109.01 34.01 45.01
N GLN A 773 109.13 34.54 43.79
CA GLN A 773 110.42 34.83 43.15
C GLN A 773 111.12 36.07 43.73
N ASN A 774 110.43 36.92 44.51
CA ASN A 774 111.02 38.13 45.10
C ASN A 774 111.84 37.81 46.36
N THR A 775 113.16 37.63 46.21
CA THR A 775 114.08 37.25 47.30
C THR A 775 114.59 38.41 48.15
N ASP A 776 114.36 39.66 47.78
CA ASP A 776 114.99 40.83 48.44
C ASP A 776 114.22 41.32 49.68
N ILE A 777 113.13 40.65 50.03
CA ILE A 777 112.31 40.97 51.20
C ILE A 777 112.80 40.27 52.49
N PRO A 778 112.58 40.86 53.68
CA PRO A 778 112.93 40.27 54.97
C PRO A 778 112.31 38.87 55.16
N LEU A 779 112.96 38.03 55.97
CA LEU A 779 112.56 36.62 56.19
C LEU A 779 111.08 36.46 56.56
N GLU A 780 110.55 37.31 57.44
CA GLU A 780 109.14 37.24 57.88
C GLU A 780 108.14 37.59 56.77
N GLN A 781 108.45 38.58 55.94
CA GLN A 781 107.62 38.93 54.80
C GLN A 781 107.69 37.84 53.72
N TYR A 782 108.87 37.23 53.53
CA TYR A 782 109.04 36.11 52.60
C TYR A 782 108.24 34.87 53.04
N LYS A 783 108.25 34.53 54.34
CA LYS A 783 107.41 33.46 54.91
C LYS A 783 105.92 33.69 54.63
N ALA A 784 105.44 34.93 54.74
CA ALA A 784 104.05 35.27 54.43
C ALA A 784 103.70 35.04 52.95
N VAL A 785 104.60 35.38 52.02
CA VAL A 785 104.42 35.13 50.57
C VAL A 785 104.37 33.63 50.26
N VAL A 786 105.26 32.83 50.85
CA VAL A 786 105.26 31.36 50.68
C VAL A 786 104.01 30.72 51.29
N ASN A 787 103.55 31.20 52.45
CA ASN A 787 102.32 30.70 53.06
C ASN A 787 101.08 31.03 52.20
N LYS A 788 101.05 32.21 51.56
CA LYS A 788 99.99 32.55 50.61
C LYS A 788 99.98 31.59 49.41
N PHE A 789 101.15 31.32 48.79
CA PHE A 789 101.26 30.33 47.72
C PHE A 789 100.79 28.93 48.16
N LYS A 790 101.15 28.48 49.38
CA LYS A 790 100.66 27.20 49.94
C LYS A 790 99.16 27.16 50.13
N ASN A 791 98.54 28.26 50.61
CA ASN A 791 97.10 28.35 50.79
C ASN A 791 96.37 28.33 49.44
N ASP A 792 96.88 29.06 48.44
CA ASP A 792 96.32 29.07 47.08
C ASP A 792 96.47 27.67 46.43
N PHE A 793 97.55 26.94 46.74
CA PHE A 793 97.79 25.57 46.27
C PHE A 793 96.85 24.51 46.89
N GLN A 794 96.31 24.71 48.09
CA GLN A 794 95.39 23.74 48.72
C GLN A 794 94.11 23.48 47.90
N GLN A 795 93.73 24.38 47.00
CA GLN A 795 92.55 24.22 46.15
C GLN A 795 92.78 23.28 44.93
N ILE A 796 94.00 22.76 44.73
CA ILE A 796 94.39 21.95 43.56
C ILE A 796 93.47 20.73 43.33
N ASP A 797 93.03 20.04 44.39
CA ASP A 797 92.20 18.84 44.28
C ASP A 797 90.78 19.17 43.79
N THR A 798 90.19 20.26 44.31
CA THR A 798 88.88 20.76 43.87
C THR A 798 88.93 21.21 42.42
N ILE A 799 89.99 21.92 42.04
CA ILE A 799 90.18 22.35 40.65
C ILE A 799 90.39 21.15 39.73
N SER A 800 91.19 20.16 40.14
CA SER A 800 91.39 18.91 39.38
C SER A 800 90.07 18.16 39.14
N ALA A 801 89.18 18.12 40.14
CA ALA A 801 87.85 17.54 39.99
C ALA A 801 87.00 18.32 38.96
N TYR A 802 87.03 19.66 38.98
CA TYR A 802 86.31 20.48 38.00
C TYR A 802 86.88 20.34 36.59
N THR A 803 88.21 20.30 36.44
CA THR A 803 88.91 20.06 35.18
C THR A 803 88.54 18.70 34.56
N LYS A 804 88.31 17.66 35.37
CA LYS A 804 87.82 16.34 34.89
C LYS A 804 86.33 16.33 34.54
N ALA A 805 85.51 17.13 35.23
CA ALA A 805 84.06 17.20 35.01
C ALA A 805 83.68 18.01 33.78
N LEU A 806 84.40 19.09 33.47
CA LEU A 806 84.08 20.01 32.36
C LEU A 806 83.93 19.31 30.98
N PRO A 807 84.81 18.37 30.57
CA PRO A 807 84.64 17.64 29.30
C PRO A 807 83.38 16.77 29.26
N LEU A 808 83.01 16.17 30.39
CA LEU A 808 81.81 15.32 30.48
C LEU A 808 80.55 16.16 30.34
N ILE A 809 80.47 17.28 31.07
CA ILE A 809 79.33 18.21 31.00
C ILE A 809 79.19 18.77 29.57
N LEU A 810 80.30 19.15 28.94
CA LEU A 810 80.28 19.67 27.57
C LEU A 810 79.85 18.61 26.54
N ASN A 811 80.33 17.37 26.66
CA ASN A 811 79.92 16.30 25.74
C ASN A 811 78.43 15.98 25.89
N GLU A 812 77.90 15.93 27.12
CA GLU A 812 76.45 15.75 27.34
C GLU A 812 75.63 16.91 26.74
N LEU A 813 76.10 18.15 26.85
CA LEU A 813 75.45 19.32 26.23
C LEU A 813 75.47 19.24 24.69
N ILE A 814 76.55 18.72 24.10
CA ILE A 814 76.67 18.54 22.65
C ILE A 814 75.79 17.39 22.15
N GLU A 815 75.71 16.27 22.89
CA GLU A 815 74.81 15.15 22.57
C GLU A 815 73.34 15.56 22.63
N GLU A 816 72.98 16.44 23.57
CA GLU A 816 71.64 17.06 23.67
C GLU A 816 71.41 18.19 22.64
N GLN A 817 72.34 18.43 21.72
CA GLN A 817 72.30 19.49 20.70
C GLN A 817 72.04 20.89 21.27
N ALA A 818 72.58 21.17 22.46
CA ALA A 818 72.34 22.42 23.16
C ALA A 818 73.15 23.63 22.62
N THR A 819 73.92 23.47 21.53
CA THR A 819 74.66 24.54 20.86
C THR A 819 74.96 24.24 19.39
N ASP A 820 74.92 25.28 18.55
CA ASP A 820 75.28 25.28 17.13
C ASP A 820 76.80 25.45 16.90
N GLU A 821 77.57 25.82 17.93
CA GLU A 821 79.02 26.03 17.86
C GLU A 821 79.82 25.05 18.75
N PRO A 822 79.61 23.72 18.66
CA PRO A 822 80.26 22.74 19.54
C PRO A 822 81.80 22.77 19.42
N ALA A 823 82.32 23.08 18.23
CA ALA A 823 83.75 23.20 17.99
C ALA A 823 84.39 24.35 18.79
N ARG A 824 83.69 25.49 18.93
CA ARG A 824 84.20 26.66 19.66
C ARG A 824 84.33 26.39 21.15
N TYR A 825 83.31 25.78 21.77
CA TYR A 825 83.36 25.43 23.19
C TYR A 825 84.39 24.34 23.49
N ARG A 826 84.56 23.35 22.59
CA ARG A 826 85.64 22.37 22.70
C ARG A 826 87.02 23.04 22.65
N GLN A 827 87.25 23.92 21.68
CA GLN A 827 88.51 24.65 21.57
C GLN A 827 88.80 25.52 22.80
N ARG A 828 87.78 26.21 23.34
CA ARG A 828 87.89 27.02 24.56
C ARG A 828 88.26 26.15 25.77
N LEU A 829 87.65 24.97 25.90
CA LEU A 829 87.98 24.01 26.96
C LEU A 829 89.39 23.43 26.79
N ASP A 830 89.77 23.00 25.59
CA ASP A 830 91.11 22.44 25.33
C ASP A 830 92.23 23.45 25.64
N ALA A 831 92.02 24.73 25.32
CA ALA A 831 92.94 25.80 25.68
C ALA A 831 93.09 25.95 27.20
N LEU A 832 91.98 25.91 27.95
CA LEU A 832 91.98 25.96 29.41
C LEU A 832 92.71 24.74 30.02
N LEU A 833 92.41 23.54 29.53
CA LEU A 833 93.03 22.28 29.99
C LEU A 833 94.53 22.25 29.71
N SER A 834 94.95 22.78 28.56
CA SER A 834 96.37 22.88 28.20
C SER A 834 97.12 23.83 29.14
N ARG A 835 96.56 25.02 29.41
CA ARG A 835 97.12 25.99 30.37
C ARG A 835 97.21 25.40 31.78
N TYR A 836 96.17 24.71 32.24
CA TYR A 836 96.18 24.03 33.54
C TYR A 836 97.31 23.01 33.68
N LYS A 837 97.53 22.17 32.66
CA LYS A 837 98.61 21.17 32.66
C LYS A 837 100.00 21.81 32.75
N GLN A 838 100.24 22.87 31.99
CA GLN A 838 101.50 23.62 32.03
C GLN A 838 101.73 24.24 33.41
N LEU A 839 100.68 24.83 33.98
CA LEU A 839 100.74 25.47 35.28
C LEU A 839 101.05 24.49 36.43
N CYS A 840 100.52 23.26 36.38
CA CYS A 840 100.83 22.23 37.37
C CYS A 840 102.33 21.94 37.48
N VAL A 841 103.03 21.86 36.33
CA VAL A 841 104.48 21.65 36.30
C VAL A 841 105.22 22.82 36.97
N SER A 842 104.85 24.05 36.63
CA SER A 842 105.49 25.25 37.20
C SER A 842 105.19 25.43 38.70
N ILE A 843 104.03 24.99 39.18
CA ILE A 843 103.67 24.97 40.61
C ILE A 843 104.61 24.02 41.37
N GLU A 844 104.89 22.83 40.83
CA GLU A 844 105.80 21.86 41.46
C GLU A 844 107.23 22.43 41.59
N GLU A 845 107.75 23.05 40.53
CA GLU A 845 109.07 23.72 40.53
C GLU A 845 109.15 24.83 41.59
N THR A 846 108.11 25.67 41.66
CA THR A 846 108.05 26.81 42.61
C THR A 846 107.92 26.33 44.06
N SER A 847 107.18 25.24 44.30
CA SER A 847 107.04 24.63 45.62
C SER A 847 108.38 24.09 46.15
N GLN A 848 109.15 23.40 45.30
CA GLN A 848 110.48 22.92 45.64
C GLN A 848 111.43 24.07 46.00
N TYR A 849 111.44 25.14 45.19
CA TYR A 849 112.24 26.33 45.46
C TYR A 849 111.89 26.99 46.82
N CYS A 850 110.60 27.18 47.10
CA CYS A 850 110.12 27.78 48.35
C CYS A 850 110.50 26.97 49.61
N SER A 851 110.68 25.65 49.48
CA SER A 851 111.06 24.78 50.60
C SER A 851 112.51 24.95 51.06
N VAL A 852 113.41 25.40 50.17
CA VAL A 852 114.87 25.50 50.40
C VAL A 852 115.29 26.91 50.82
N ILE A 853 114.64 27.93 50.27
CA ILE A 853 115.06 29.34 50.42
C ILE A 853 114.80 29.92 51.83
N ILE A 854 113.74 29.50 52.54
CA ILE A 854 113.47 29.94 53.92
C ILE A 854 114.58 29.47 54.87
N PRO A 855 114.93 28.17 54.90
CA PRO A 855 116.07 27.69 55.69
C PRO A 855 117.40 28.38 55.32
N ALA A 856 117.65 28.68 54.05
CA ALA A 856 118.86 29.35 53.60
C ALA A 856 118.98 30.79 54.16
N LYS A 857 117.90 31.57 54.10
CA LYS A 857 117.87 32.94 54.68
C LYS A 857 118.08 32.94 56.19
N LEU A 858 117.60 31.92 56.90
CA LEU A 858 117.79 31.79 58.35
C LEU A 858 119.26 31.57 58.73
N ILE A 859 120.02 30.78 57.94
CA ILE A 859 121.46 30.60 58.17
C ILE A 859 122.22 31.92 58.00
N HIS A 860 121.86 32.70 56.97
CA HIS A 860 122.49 33.99 56.70
C HIS A 860 122.36 34.96 57.88
N GLU A 861 121.14 35.11 58.43
CA GLU A 861 120.91 35.98 59.60
C GLU A 861 121.67 35.50 60.84
N ASN A 862 121.67 34.20 61.14
CA ASN A 862 122.36 33.64 62.30
C ASN A 862 123.89 33.77 62.21
N SER A 863 124.47 33.61 61.02
CA SER A 863 125.91 33.76 60.79
C SER A 863 126.38 35.19 61.03
N LEU A 864 125.59 36.18 60.55
CA LEU A 864 125.88 37.59 60.76
C LEU A 864 125.89 37.96 62.26
N GLN A 865 124.91 37.45 63.01
CA GLN A 865 124.83 37.67 64.46
C GLN A 865 126.02 37.06 65.22
N LEU A 866 126.36 35.79 64.96
CA LEU A 866 127.47 35.11 65.64
C LEU A 866 128.83 35.75 65.34
N ASN A 867 129.09 36.15 64.10
CA ASN A 867 130.34 36.84 63.74
C ASN A 867 130.51 38.16 64.51
N THR A 868 129.41 38.91 64.72
CA THR A 868 129.43 40.17 65.47
C THR A 868 129.80 39.94 66.94
N PHE A 869 129.33 38.84 67.55
CA PHE A 869 129.67 38.51 68.93
C PHE A 869 131.14 38.09 69.10
N LEU A 870 131.68 37.32 68.17
CA LEU A 870 133.08 36.85 68.22
C LEU A 870 134.11 37.98 68.10
N THR A 871 133.81 39.03 67.34
CA THR A 871 134.72 40.17 67.19
C THR A 871 134.94 40.97 68.48
N ASN A 872 134.02 40.91 69.45
CA ASN A 872 134.05 41.72 70.67
C ASN A 872 134.94 41.16 71.81
N ILE A 873 135.53 39.96 71.66
CA ILE A 873 136.34 39.29 72.71
C ILE A 873 137.86 39.45 72.43
N SER A 874 138.66 39.84 73.45
CA SER A 874 140.11 40.10 73.40
C SER A 874 140.89 39.66 74.67
N ASN A 875 142.21 39.43 74.54
CA ASN A 875 143.12 38.97 75.62
C ASN A 875 143.53 40.09 76.61
N VAL A 876 143.95 39.71 77.83
CA VAL A 876 144.31 40.62 78.95
C VAL A 876 145.74 41.20 78.82
N PRO A 877 145.99 42.50 79.15
CA PRO A 877 147.32 43.14 79.07
C PRO A 877 148.32 42.72 80.18
N MET A 878 149.62 42.66 79.88
CA MET A 878 150.68 42.16 80.80
C MET A 878 151.48 43.29 81.51
N ASN A 879 151.39 43.40 82.85
CA ASN A 879 152.21 44.31 83.66
C ASN A 879 152.40 43.74 85.09
N PHE A 880 153.65 43.59 85.58
CA PHE A 880 153.95 42.90 86.84
C PHE A 880 154.76 43.80 87.79
N ARG A 881 154.34 43.95 89.05
CA ARG A 881 155.12 44.63 90.10
C ARG A 881 155.71 43.63 91.08
N ASP A 882 154.93 42.62 91.46
CA ASP A 882 155.34 41.53 92.32
C ASP A 882 154.83 40.17 91.80
N VAL A 883 155.13 39.10 92.55
CA VAL A 883 154.66 37.74 92.23
C VAL A 883 153.12 37.63 92.31
N SER A 884 152.45 38.49 93.08
CA SER A 884 151.00 38.50 93.26
C SER A 884 150.27 38.97 92.00
N ASP A 885 150.79 39.99 91.31
CA ASP A 885 150.22 40.52 90.06
C ASP A 885 150.19 39.48 88.93
N VAL A 886 151.23 38.64 88.82
CA VAL A 886 151.29 37.55 87.82
C VAL A 886 150.15 36.54 88.04
N ARG A 887 149.78 36.26 89.30
CA ARG A 887 148.66 35.37 89.64
C ARG A 887 147.31 35.95 89.23
N SER A 888 147.10 37.25 89.45
CA SER A 888 145.83 37.92 89.09
C SER A 888 145.62 37.94 87.57
N ILE A 889 146.64 38.34 86.80
CA ILE A 889 146.53 38.44 85.33
C ILE A 889 146.29 37.05 84.70
N LEU A 890 146.89 36.00 85.27
CA LEU A 890 146.64 34.63 84.83
C LEU A 890 145.17 34.20 85.05
N GLN A 891 144.57 34.62 86.16
CA GLN A 891 143.16 34.32 86.46
C GLN A 891 142.22 35.02 85.46
N ASP A 892 142.45 36.29 85.15
CA ASP A 892 141.63 37.05 84.20
C ASP A 892 141.73 36.47 82.77
N GLN A 893 142.94 36.10 82.33
CA GLN A 893 143.12 35.48 81.01
C GLN A 893 142.46 34.09 80.91
N THR A 894 142.34 33.38 82.03
CA THR A 894 141.59 32.09 82.10
C THR A 894 140.10 32.30 81.86
N GLN A 895 139.53 33.42 82.32
CA GLN A 895 138.12 33.74 82.11
C GLN A 895 137.80 34.09 80.65
N VAL A 896 138.71 34.78 79.94
CA VAL A 896 138.56 35.09 78.50
C VAL A 896 138.48 33.81 77.66
N TYR A 897 139.34 32.83 77.92
CA TYR A 897 139.32 31.54 77.21
C TYR A 897 138.00 30.78 77.44
N HIS A 898 137.47 30.78 78.67
CA HIS A 898 136.21 30.12 78.99
C HIS A 898 135.00 30.77 78.27
N ASN A 899 135.00 32.10 78.16
CA ASN A 899 133.96 32.82 77.41
C ASN A 899 133.95 32.45 75.92
N LEU A 900 135.11 32.20 75.30
CA LEU A 900 135.18 31.71 73.92
C LEU A 900 134.68 30.26 73.80
N GLN A 901 134.91 29.39 74.78
CA GLN A 901 134.35 28.02 74.76
C GLN A 901 132.81 28.00 74.77
N ASN A 902 132.16 28.93 75.47
CA ASN A 902 130.69 28.98 75.53
C ASN A 902 130.02 29.16 74.16
N TYR A 903 130.70 29.80 73.19
CA TYR A 903 130.17 29.98 71.83
C TYR A 903 130.39 28.77 70.90
N SER A 904 131.12 27.73 71.33
CA SER A 904 131.43 26.54 70.53
C SER A 904 130.18 25.81 70.04
N GLN A 905 129.20 25.60 70.95
CA GLN A 905 127.99 24.84 70.65
C GLN A 905 127.14 25.51 69.56
N GLN A 906 126.90 26.83 69.69
CA GLN A 906 126.07 27.58 68.74
C GLN A 906 126.69 27.62 67.34
N ILE A 907 128.02 27.70 67.26
CA ILE A 907 128.74 27.71 65.99
C ILE A 907 128.69 26.33 65.33
N ASN A 908 128.88 25.26 66.09
CA ASN A 908 128.78 23.89 65.58
C ASN A 908 127.35 23.56 65.09
N GLU A 909 126.32 24.04 65.80
CA GLU A 909 124.92 23.90 65.37
C GLU A 909 124.64 24.65 64.05
N LEU A 910 125.11 25.90 63.92
CA LEU A 910 124.99 26.66 62.67
C LEU A 910 125.70 25.97 61.51
N VAL A 911 126.89 25.43 61.75
CA VAL A 911 127.70 24.75 60.72
C VAL A 911 127.06 23.43 60.30
N THR A 912 126.57 22.63 61.25
CA THR A 912 125.88 21.37 60.96
C THR A 912 124.62 21.62 60.13
N ARG A 913 123.79 22.58 60.55
CA ARG A 913 122.56 22.94 59.83
C ARG A 913 122.84 23.57 58.46
N GLY A 914 123.91 24.35 58.36
CA GLY A 914 124.45 24.88 57.11
C GLY A 914 124.84 23.78 56.12
N GLN A 915 125.59 22.79 56.58
CA GLN A 915 126.02 21.65 55.77
C GLN A 915 124.85 20.74 55.34
N GLU A 916 123.82 20.57 56.18
CA GLU A 916 122.61 19.85 55.82
C GLU A 916 121.84 20.54 54.69
N ILE A 917 121.68 21.86 54.77
CA ILE A 917 120.96 22.63 53.74
C ILE A 917 121.74 22.61 52.43
N MET A 918 123.08 22.67 52.45
CA MET A 918 123.92 22.56 51.25
C MET A 918 123.76 21.25 50.45
N LYS A 919 123.17 20.19 51.03
CA LYS A 919 122.88 18.93 50.30
C LYS A 919 121.64 19.03 49.41
N LEU A 920 120.79 20.05 49.62
CA LEU A 920 119.55 20.24 48.89
C LEU A 920 119.80 20.90 47.52
N PRO A 921 118.98 20.60 46.50
CA PRO A 921 119.03 21.31 45.22
C PRO A 921 118.61 22.78 45.39
N LEU A 922 119.12 23.68 44.54
CA LEU A 922 118.77 25.12 44.49
C LEU A 922 119.19 25.96 45.72
N VAL A 923 120.20 25.53 46.48
CA VAL A 923 120.72 26.28 47.63
C VAL A 923 121.47 27.55 47.19
N PRO A 924 121.18 28.72 47.78
CA PRO A 924 121.92 29.94 47.50
C PRO A 924 123.41 29.86 47.87
N LYS A 925 124.27 30.39 47.00
CA LYS A 925 125.74 30.34 47.17
C LYS A 925 126.25 31.02 48.44
N TYR A 926 125.52 32.00 48.99
CA TYR A 926 125.92 32.71 50.20
C TYR A 926 125.97 31.81 51.45
N VAL A 927 125.14 30.76 51.52
CA VAL A 927 125.06 29.86 52.68
C VAL A 927 126.41 29.20 52.96
N GLN A 928 127.13 28.79 51.91
CA GLN A 928 128.46 28.19 52.04
C GLN A 928 129.47 29.18 52.60
N HIS A 929 129.44 30.42 52.12
CA HIS A 929 130.35 31.49 52.56
C HIS A 929 130.15 31.83 54.03
N ASP A 930 128.90 31.98 54.46
CA ASP A 930 128.53 32.38 55.82
C ASP A 930 128.96 31.34 56.86
N VAL A 931 128.72 30.05 56.58
CA VAL A 931 129.15 28.93 57.43
C VAL A 931 130.68 28.86 57.56
N GLN A 932 131.40 29.01 56.44
CA GLN A 932 132.86 28.96 56.45
C GLN A 932 133.49 30.14 57.19
N ASN A 933 132.93 31.35 57.03
CA ASN A 933 133.44 32.55 57.68
C ASN A 933 133.29 32.48 59.21
N THR A 934 132.12 32.08 59.72
CA THR A 934 131.88 31.96 61.17
C THR A 934 132.79 30.93 61.83
N GLN A 935 133.02 29.78 61.17
CA GLN A 935 133.93 28.76 61.68
C GLN A 935 135.38 29.27 61.78
N LYS A 936 135.84 30.02 60.77
CA LYS A 936 137.22 30.53 60.71
C LYS A 936 137.49 31.55 61.83
N VAL A 937 136.62 32.56 61.98
CA VAL A 937 136.78 33.63 62.98
C VAL A 937 136.85 33.08 64.40
N TYR A 938 136.07 32.04 64.71
CA TYR A 938 136.06 31.39 66.01
C TYR A 938 137.38 30.69 66.36
N ASN A 939 137.88 29.87 65.43
CA ASN A 939 139.09 29.07 65.61
C ASN A 939 140.32 29.96 65.85
N ASP A 940 140.46 31.06 65.11
CA ASP A 940 141.59 31.99 65.24
C ASP A 940 141.63 32.64 66.65
N LYS A 941 140.47 33.00 67.19
CA LYS A 941 140.34 33.66 68.50
C LYS A 941 140.65 32.73 69.67
N ILE A 942 140.17 31.49 69.63
CA ILE A 942 140.36 30.54 70.74
C ILE A 942 141.82 30.09 70.88
N GLN A 943 142.51 29.89 69.76
CA GLN A 943 143.93 29.52 69.75
C GLN A 943 144.82 30.62 70.34
N SER A 944 144.58 31.88 69.97
CA SER A 944 145.36 33.02 70.48
C SER A 944 145.21 33.22 72.00
N ALA A 945 144.05 32.92 72.58
CA ALA A 945 143.82 33.03 74.02
C ALA A 945 144.56 31.94 74.82
N GLU A 946 144.69 30.74 74.26
CA GLU A 946 145.33 29.57 74.87
C GLU A 946 146.86 29.76 75.03
N GLU A 947 147.53 30.19 73.95
CA GLU A 947 148.98 30.40 73.94
C GLU A 947 149.47 31.44 74.99
N LEU A 948 148.66 32.47 75.25
CA LEU A 948 149.00 33.51 76.21
C LEU A 948 148.95 33.01 77.65
N LEU A 949 147.98 32.15 77.94
CA LEU A 949 147.72 31.59 79.27
C LEU A 949 148.87 30.67 79.69
N GLU A 950 149.42 29.88 78.77
CA GLU A 950 150.54 28.97 79.05
C GLU A 950 151.84 29.72 79.39
N LYS A 951 152.12 30.82 78.69
CA LYS A 951 153.32 31.66 78.94
C LYS A 951 153.31 32.30 80.33
N LEU A 952 152.15 32.77 80.80
CA LEU A 952 152.01 33.40 82.12
C LEU A 952 152.26 32.42 83.29
N LYS A 953 151.82 31.16 83.17
CA LYS A 953 152.05 30.12 84.19
C LYS A 953 153.53 29.89 84.46
N ARG A 954 154.33 29.83 83.39
CA ARG A 954 155.78 29.53 83.47
C ARG A 954 156.58 30.66 84.13
N LEU A 955 156.14 31.91 83.99
CA LEU A 955 156.80 33.06 84.61
C LEU A 955 156.67 33.05 86.14
N LEU A 956 155.48 32.69 86.63
CA LEU A 956 155.17 32.67 88.05
C LEU A 956 156.10 31.72 88.83
N GLU A 957 156.29 30.51 88.31
CA GLU A 957 157.06 29.43 88.96
C GLU A 957 158.54 29.82 89.19
N LEU A 958 159.15 30.51 88.23
CA LEU A 958 160.56 30.89 88.31
C LEU A 958 160.83 32.00 89.32
N TRP A 959 159.91 32.98 89.42
CA TRP A 959 160.07 34.11 90.33
C TRP A 959 160.00 33.67 91.80
N GLU A 960 159.10 32.74 92.14
CA GLU A 960 158.98 32.20 93.51
C GLU A 960 160.25 31.51 94.00
N ARG A 961 160.97 30.82 93.10
CA ARG A 961 162.20 30.10 93.43
C ARG A 961 163.34 31.05 93.82
N PHE A 962 163.44 32.22 93.18
CA PHE A 962 164.48 33.22 93.48
C PHE A 962 164.32 33.79 94.91
N ASP A 963 163.11 34.18 95.28
CA ASP A 963 162.83 34.81 96.57
C ASP A 963 163.01 33.84 97.77
N GLY A 964 162.78 32.54 97.53
CA GLY A 964 162.99 31.49 98.53
C GLY A 964 164.46 31.30 98.94
N ASN A 965 165.40 31.33 97.98
CA ASN A 965 166.81 31.09 98.26
C ASN A 965 167.47 32.24 99.04
N LYS A 966 167.12 33.50 98.72
CA LYS A 966 167.59 34.70 99.43
C LYS A 966 167.35 34.63 100.94
N ARG A 967 166.12 34.25 101.34
CA ARG A 967 165.74 34.17 102.76
C ARG A 967 166.52 33.10 103.53
N ARG A 968 166.85 31.98 102.90
CA ARG A 968 167.57 30.87 103.56
C ARG A 968 169.00 31.28 103.95
N TYR A 969 169.69 32.01 103.08
CA TYR A 969 171.05 32.48 103.34
C TYR A 969 171.14 33.40 104.57
N GLN A 970 170.24 34.40 104.65
CA GLN A 970 170.29 35.41 105.72
C GLN A 970 170.17 34.77 107.12
N GLN A 971 169.32 33.74 107.27
CA GLN A 971 169.13 33.05 108.56
C GLN A 971 170.37 32.27 109.03
N GLN A 972 171.15 31.69 108.12
CA GLN A 972 172.34 30.91 108.49
C GLN A 972 173.54 31.81 108.82
N ALA A 973 173.74 32.91 108.07
CA ALA A 973 174.86 33.83 108.27
C ALA A 973 174.81 34.59 109.61
N GLU A 974 173.63 34.78 110.21
CA GLU A 974 173.45 35.43 111.53
C GLU A 974 173.79 34.50 112.69
N ARG A 975 173.44 33.20 112.60
CA ARG A 975 173.69 32.24 113.68
C ARG A 975 175.18 32.05 113.93
N LEU A 976 175.95 31.87 112.85
CA LEU A 976 177.39 31.66 112.92
C LEU A 976 178.14 32.87 113.52
N HIS A 977 177.59 34.09 113.42
CA HIS A 977 178.26 35.30 113.89
C HIS A 977 178.32 35.38 115.42
N ASN A 978 177.27 34.90 116.09
CA ASN A 978 177.14 35.01 117.53
C ASN A 978 178.08 34.06 118.29
N GLU A 979 178.45 32.92 117.71
CA GLU A 979 179.36 31.95 118.35
C GLU A 979 180.82 32.44 118.39
N VAL A 980 181.24 33.25 117.41
CA VAL A 980 182.60 33.81 117.32
C VAL A 980 182.93 34.77 118.48
N SER A 981 181.93 35.39 119.11
CA SER A 981 182.15 36.44 120.12
C SER A 981 182.47 35.93 121.55
N LEU A 982 182.47 34.61 121.82
CA LEU A 982 182.53 34.02 123.17
C LEU A 982 183.92 33.53 123.66
N LEU A 983 184.97 33.58 122.83
CA LEU A 983 186.26 32.88 123.01
C LEU A 983 187.31 33.52 123.99
N SER A 984 186.95 34.21 125.10
CA SER A 984 187.91 35.08 125.83
C SER A 984 188.10 34.94 127.36
N SER A 985 187.67 33.85 128.03
CA SER A 985 187.40 33.94 129.49
C SER A 985 188.14 33.01 130.50
N ASN A 986 189.10 32.15 130.17
CA ASN A 986 189.90 31.48 131.24
C ASN A 986 191.26 30.95 130.77
N ARG A 987 192.34 31.65 131.14
CA ARG A 987 193.72 31.42 130.63
C ARG A 987 194.69 31.14 131.77
N ASN A 988 194.54 29.98 132.39
CA ASN A 988 195.24 29.68 133.66
C ASN A 988 196.27 28.54 133.51
N SER A 989 196.39 27.93 132.32
CA SER A 989 197.43 26.94 131.99
C SER A 989 197.68 26.86 130.48
N ILE A 990 198.83 26.34 130.04
CA ILE A 990 199.16 26.11 128.61
C ILE A 990 198.10 25.26 127.88
N THR A 991 197.48 24.30 128.56
CA THR A 991 196.39 23.47 128.00
C THR A 991 195.10 24.23 127.71
N SER A 992 194.83 25.37 128.38
CA SER A 992 193.59 26.15 128.12
C SER A 992 193.71 27.03 126.89
N PHE A 993 194.91 27.50 126.55
CA PHE A 993 195.13 28.29 125.33
C PHE A 993 194.99 27.47 124.04
N GLN A 994 195.35 26.19 124.06
CA GLN A 994 195.28 25.34 122.86
C GLN A 994 193.82 25.03 122.46
N ASN A 995 192.94 24.81 123.44
CA ASN A 995 191.52 24.50 123.17
C ASN A 995 190.73 25.68 122.57
N GLU A 996 191.06 26.92 122.94
CA GLU A 996 190.42 28.13 122.38
C GLU A 996 190.83 28.36 120.90
N ILE A 997 192.06 27.99 120.52
CA ILE A 997 192.53 28.05 119.13
C ILE A 997 191.77 27.05 118.25
N ASP A 998 191.63 25.80 118.72
CA ASP A 998 190.95 24.75 117.95
C ASP A 998 189.46 25.10 117.72
N SER A 999 188.79 25.69 118.72
CA SER A 999 187.36 26.09 118.61
C SER A 999 187.13 27.24 117.61
N CYS A 1000 188.07 28.18 117.48
CA CYS A 1000 187.95 29.28 116.53
C CYS A 1000 188.22 28.83 115.07
N GLN A 1001 189.01 27.77 114.87
CA GLN A 1001 189.22 27.15 113.55
C GLN A 1001 187.96 26.48 113.00
N ASP A 1002 187.18 25.83 113.85
CA ASP A 1002 185.94 25.16 113.45
C ASP A 1002 184.85 26.15 113.01
N LEU A 1003 184.74 27.30 113.68
CA LEU A 1003 183.79 28.36 113.32
C LEU A 1003 184.08 28.97 111.94
N ARG A 1004 185.36 29.16 111.61
CA ARG A 1004 185.78 29.66 110.29
C ARG A 1004 185.38 28.72 109.15
N ASN A 1005 185.53 27.41 109.34
CA ASN A 1005 185.14 26.42 108.32
C ASN A 1005 183.62 26.39 108.11
N SER A 1006 182.83 26.57 109.17
CA SER A 1006 181.36 26.61 109.11
C SER A 1006 180.83 27.79 108.29
N TYR A 1007 181.49 28.95 108.33
CA TYR A 1007 181.16 30.08 107.46
C TYR A 1007 181.42 29.77 105.97
N ALA A 1008 182.45 29.01 105.62
CA ALA A 1008 182.77 28.70 104.23
C ALA A 1008 181.72 27.83 103.53
N GLU A 1009 180.94 27.04 104.28
CA GLU A 1009 179.92 26.13 103.72
C GLU A 1009 178.70 26.84 103.13
N LEU A 1010 178.47 28.14 103.39
CA LEU A 1010 177.30 28.87 102.84
C LEU A 1010 177.47 29.33 101.38
N LYS A 1011 178.65 29.15 100.77
CA LYS A 1011 178.96 29.60 99.40
C LYS A 1011 178.05 29.02 98.27
N PRO A 1012 177.66 27.73 98.27
CA PRO A 1012 176.89 27.14 97.16
C PRO A 1012 175.46 27.70 97.04
N LEU A 1013 174.84 28.07 98.17
CA LEU A 1013 173.47 28.62 98.20
C LEU A 1013 173.39 30.00 97.54
N VAL A 1014 174.46 30.80 97.70
CA VAL A 1014 174.61 32.07 96.98
C VAL A 1014 174.66 31.77 95.49
N ASP A 1015 175.53 30.87 95.02
CA ASP A 1015 175.69 30.59 93.59
C ASP A 1015 174.39 30.08 92.89
N GLU A 1016 173.56 29.27 93.56
CA GLU A 1016 172.26 28.80 92.98
C GLU A 1016 171.25 29.95 92.79
N THR A 1017 171.25 30.94 93.69
CA THR A 1017 170.37 32.11 93.61
C THR A 1017 170.69 32.95 92.37
N GLY A 1018 171.98 33.06 92.00
CA GLY A 1018 172.42 33.73 90.78
C GLY A 1018 171.95 33.04 89.49
N GLN A 1019 171.94 31.70 89.44
CA GLN A 1019 171.47 30.96 88.27
C GLN A 1019 169.97 31.15 88.01
N THR A 1020 169.15 31.20 89.07
CA THR A 1020 167.69 31.38 88.96
C THR A 1020 167.36 32.74 88.34
N LEU A 1021 168.08 33.80 88.73
CA LEU A 1021 167.93 35.14 88.14
C LEU A 1021 168.27 35.18 86.65
N GLN A 1022 169.26 34.39 86.22
CA GLN A 1022 169.66 34.33 84.81
C GLN A 1022 168.57 33.72 83.92
N ILE A 1023 167.85 32.69 84.40
CA ILE A 1023 166.73 32.09 83.66
C ILE A 1023 165.55 33.07 83.55
N ILE A 1024 165.23 33.78 84.64
CA ILE A 1024 164.17 34.79 84.67
C ILE A 1024 164.43 35.88 83.63
N SER A 1025 165.69 36.33 83.47
CA SER A 1025 166.03 37.37 82.50
C SER A 1025 165.87 36.95 81.03
N SER A 1026 166.01 35.65 80.72
CA SER A 1026 165.85 35.12 79.36
C SER A 1026 164.40 35.01 78.89
N ASN A 1027 163.41 35.02 79.79
CA ASN A 1027 162.00 34.79 79.44
C ASN A 1027 161.26 36.02 78.89
N ASN A 1028 161.89 37.22 78.84
CA ASN A 1028 161.39 38.48 78.25
C ASN A 1028 159.97 38.97 78.66
N LEU A 1029 159.29 38.28 79.59
CA LEU A 1029 157.96 38.63 80.07
C LEU A 1029 158.00 39.66 81.21
N LEU A 1030 159.17 39.84 81.83
CA LEU A 1030 159.35 40.69 83.00
C LEU A 1030 159.84 42.10 82.61
N PRO A 1031 159.26 43.18 83.17
CA PRO A 1031 159.75 44.53 82.95
C PRO A 1031 161.19 44.71 83.46
N TYR A 1032 162.00 45.50 82.74
CA TYR A 1032 163.42 45.73 83.05
C TYR A 1032 163.66 46.25 84.49
N THR A 1033 162.74 47.07 85.02
CA THR A 1033 162.78 47.63 86.37
C THR A 1033 162.74 46.56 87.46
N ASN A 1034 161.93 45.52 87.26
CA ASN A 1034 161.75 44.43 88.21
C ASN A 1034 162.92 43.45 88.14
N LEU A 1035 163.52 43.30 86.96
CA LEU A 1035 164.72 42.50 86.78
C LEU A 1035 165.93 43.12 87.50
N GLN A 1036 166.05 44.45 87.50
CA GLN A 1036 167.12 45.15 88.22
C GLN A 1036 167.01 45.00 89.73
N THR A 1037 165.81 45.09 90.30
CA THR A 1037 165.60 44.97 91.75
C THR A 1037 166.01 43.58 92.27
N LEU A 1038 165.64 42.51 91.55
CA LEU A 1038 166.10 41.16 91.88
C LEU A 1038 167.62 41.01 91.78
N LYS A 1039 168.29 41.73 90.87
CA LYS A 1039 169.75 41.70 90.74
C LYS A 1039 170.45 42.38 91.91
N THR A 1040 170.01 43.56 92.32
CA THR A 1040 170.58 44.27 93.48
C THR A 1040 170.48 43.46 94.76
N ASP A 1041 169.36 42.74 94.93
CA ASP A 1041 169.13 41.87 96.09
C ASP A 1041 170.11 40.70 96.18
N TYR A 1042 170.54 40.17 95.03
CA TYR A 1042 171.56 39.12 94.97
C TYR A 1042 172.95 39.65 95.30
N ASP A 1043 173.32 40.82 94.75
CA ASP A 1043 174.65 41.41 94.95
C ASP A 1043 174.89 41.73 96.45
N ASN A 1044 173.90 42.30 97.15
CA ASN A 1044 173.98 42.58 98.60
C ASN A 1044 174.18 41.30 99.43
N MET A 1045 173.51 40.21 99.04
CA MET A 1045 173.63 38.92 99.71
C MET A 1045 175.04 38.33 99.55
N GLN A 1046 175.69 38.57 98.42
CA GLN A 1046 177.04 38.09 98.16
C GLN A 1046 178.12 38.87 98.93
N GLU A 1047 177.97 40.19 99.12
CA GLU A 1047 178.92 41.01 99.90
C GLU A 1047 178.94 40.63 101.39
N ASP A 1048 177.78 40.48 102.03
CA ASP A 1048 177.65 40.16 103.46
C ASP A 1048 178.37 38.85 103.83
N PHE A 1049 178.43 37.89 102.90
CA PHE A 1049 179.07 36.59 103.10
C PHE A 1049 180.57 36.70 103.34
N PHE A 1050 181.26 37.52 102.52
CA PHE A 1050 182.71 37.61 102.55
C PHE A 1050 183.24 38.39 103.77
N GLU A 1051 182.50 39.41 104.22
CA GLU A 1051 182.94 40.26 105.34
C GLU A 1051 183.01 39.47 106.66
N LYS A 1052 182.00 38.64 106.96
CA LYS A 1052 181.95 37.87 108.23
C LYS A 1052 183.01 36.78 108.31
N LEU A 1053 183.38 36.19 107.18
CA LEU A 1053 184.40 35.16 107.10
C LEU A 1053 185.79 35.72 107.44
N ARG A 1054 186.08 36.95 107.03
CA ARG A 1054 187.33 37.66 107.31
C ARG A 1054 187.55 37.94 108.80
N ILE A 1055 186.53 38.43 109.50
CA ILE A 1055 186.62 38.81 110.93
C ILE A 1055 187.02 37.60 111.81
N THR A 1056 186.52 36.41 111.47
CA THR A 1056 186.78 35.19 112.25
C THR A 1056 188.24 34.72 112.10
N GLU A 1057 188.89 34.99 110.96
CA GLU A 1057 190.30 34.63 110.74
C GLU A 1057 191.28 35.49 111.54
N GLU A 1058 190.96 36.76 111.79
CA GLU A 1058 191.82 37.68 112.57
C GLU A 1058 191.91 37.25 114.04
N ILE A 1059 190.78 36.87 114.66
CA ILE A 1059 190.70 36.45 116.07
C ILE A 1059 191.55 35.19 116.34
N LEU A 1060 191.59 34.26 115.39
CA LEU A 1060 192.36 33.02 115.50
C LEU A 1060 193.88 33.29 115.59
N GLN A 1061 194.39 34.28 114.85
CA GLN A 1061 195.82 34.61 114.80
C GLN A 1061 196.33 35.17 116.13
N ASP A 1062 195.54 36.01 116.79
CA ASP A 1062 195.91 36.63 118.07
C ASP A 1062 196.06 35.60 119.20
N LEU A 1063 195.16 34.62 119.25
CA LEU A 1063 195.18 33.52 120.24
C LEU A 1063 196.46 32.66 120.16
N ILE A 1064 196.98 32.43 118.95
CA ILE A 1064 198.20 31.63 118.71
C ILE A 1064 199.45 32.32 119.27
N SER A 1065 199.52 33.65 119.15
CA SER A 1065 200.67 34.48 119.59
C SER A 1065 200.85 34.48 121.11
N ASP A 1066 199.75 34.57 121.88
CA ASP A 1066 199.80 34.65 123.34
C ASP A 1066 200.24 33.33 124.01
N ASN A 1067 199.89 32.18 123.43
CA ASN A 1067 200.30 30.87 123.95
C ASN A 1067 201.82 30.68 123.93
N GLN A 1068 202.50 31.18 122.89
CA GLN A 1068 203.96 31.06 122.73
C GLN A 1068 204.73 31.80 123.83
N LYS A 1069 204.25 32.97 124.26
CA LYS A 1069 204.91 33.76 125.33
C LYS A 1069 204.87 33.06 126.68
N TRP A 1070 203.80 32.30 126.96
CA TRP A 1070 203.60 31.62 128.24
C TRP A 1070 204.56 30.43 128.43
N ILE A 1071 204.86 29.70 127.34
CA ILE A 1071 205.80 28.57 127.34
C ILE A 1071 207.20 29.00 127.82
N GLN A 1072 207.65 30.18 127.38
CA GLN A 1072 209.00 30.70 127.64
C GLN A 1072 209.24 31.04 129.12
N PHE A 1073 208.21 31.55 129.82
CA PHE A 1073 208.27 31.86 131.25
C PHE A 1073 208.48 30.62 132.13
N ASN A 1074 207.91 29.48 131.73
CA ASN A 1074 207.94 28.25 132.51
C ASN A 1074 209.31 27.54 132.47
N ASP A 1075 210.10 27.76 131.40
CA ASP A 1075 211.44 27.20 131.25
C ASP A 1075 212.49 27.92 132.12
N ASP A 1076 212.37 29.24 132.31
CA ASP A 1076 213.27 30.03 133.16
C ASP A 1076 213.17 29.64 134.65
N LEU A 1077 211.97 29.26 135.09
CA LEU A 1077 211.68 28.89 136.48
C LEU A 1077 212.41 27.59 136.90
N LYS A 1078 212.59 26.64 135.97
CA LYS A 1078 213.31 25.38 136.21
C LYS A 1078 214.83 25.55 136.36
N ARG A 1079 215.43 26.61 135.79
CA ARG A 1079 216.88 26.89 135.93
C ARG A 1079 217.25 27.33 137.34
N LEU A 1080 216.36 28.02 138.04
CA LEU A 1080 216.54 28.48 139.41
C LEU A 1080 216.59 27.34 140.43
N GLU A 1081 215.78 26.30 140.25
CA GLU A 1081 215.75 25.13 141.15
C GLU A 1081 217.05 24.32 141.16
N SER A 1082 217.79 24.29 140.05
CA SER A 1082 219.05 23.53 139.98
C SER A 1082 220.20 24.24 140.73
N PHE A 1083 220.20 25.57 140.77
CA PHE A 1083 221.23 26.38 141.45
C PHE A 1083 221.23 26.18 142.99
N PHE A 1084 220.06 25.91 143.57
CA PHE A 1084 219.91 25.68 145.02
C PHE A 1084 220.44 24.32 145.51
N LYS A 1085 220.63 23.34 144.62
CA LYS A 1085 221.15 22.02 145.02
C LYS A 1085 222.68 21.99 145.21
N GLU A 1086 223.44 22.83 144.50
CA GLU A 1086 224.91 22.88 144.59
C GLU A 1086 225.43 23.59 145.85
N THR A 1087 224.63 24.49 146.43
CA THR A 1087 225.05 25.29 147.59
C THR A 1087 224.98 24.52 148.92
N ASN A 1088 224.18 23.46 149.00
CA ASN A 1088 223.90 22.77 150.26
C ASN A 1088 224.97 21.74 150.69
N ALA A 1089 225.90 21.35 149.80
CA ALA A 1089 226.93 20.36 150.13
C ALA A 1089 228.21 20.97 150.76
N VAL A 1090 228.43 22.28 150.65
CA VAL A 1090 229.63 22.97 151.17
C VAL A 1090 229.57 23.22 152.69
N LEU A 1091 228.40 23.13 153.32
CA LEU A 1091 228.18 23.64 154.68
C LEU A 1091 228.38 22.65 155.84
N GLU A 1092 228.48 21.34 155.65
CA GLU A 1092 228.41 20.39 156.80
C GLU A 1092 229.73 19.77 157.33
N THR A 1093 230.93 20.07 156.80
CA THR A 1093 232.16 19.34 157.26
C THR A 1093 233.35 20.21 157.73
N LYS A 1094 233.11 21.25 158.55
CA LYS A 1094 234.19 21.93 159.31
C LYS A 1094 233.98 22.19 160.82
N LEU A 1095 232.96 21.71 161.52
CA LEU A 1095 232.80 22.01 162.98
C LEU A 1095 232.25 20.83 163.82
N LEU A 1096 233.15 19.95 164.31
CA LEU A 1096 233.20 19.40 165.69
C LEU A 1096 234.36 18.37 165.87
N GLY A 1097 235.39 18.77 166.65
CA GLY A 1097 236.43 17.96 167.32
C GLY A 1097 237.63 17.49 166.46
N GLU A 1098 238.92 17.74 166.74
CA GLU A 1098 239.68 18.30 167.88
C GLU A 1098 241.04 18.91 167.37
N ARG A 1099 241.45 20.10 167.88
CA ARG A 1099 242.80 20.46 168.40
C ARG A 1099 242.81 21.93 168.92
N SER A 1100 243.83 22.30 169.70
CA SER A 1100 243.86 23.30 170.79
C SER A 1100 244.06 24.80 170.44
N LEU A 1101 244.19 25.62 171.50
CA LEU A 1101 243.83 27.03 171.69
C LEU A 1101 244.78 28.12 171.13
N GLU A 1102 245.62 27.87 170.13
CA GLU A 1102 246.60 28.88 169.67
C GLU A 1102 246.29 29.57 168.33
N ASP A 1103 245.74 28.90 167.31
CA ASP A 1103 245.60 29.55 165.99
C ASP A 1103 244.16 29.92 165.62
N LYS A 1104 243.65 30.81 166.47
CA LYS A 1104 242.41 31.60 166.33
C LYS A 1104 242.61 32.91 165.58
N GLN A 1105 243.76 33.19 164.96
CA GLN A 1105 244.13 34.60 164.70
C GLN A 1105 244.81 34.92 163.35
N GLN A 1106 244.83 34.00 162.39
CA GLN A 1106 245.10 34.34 161.00
C GLN A 1106 243.90 33.92 160.15
N LEU A 1107 243.28 34.92 159.52
CA LEU A 1107 242.19 34.88 158.54
C LEU A 1107 240.76 34.69 159.09
N LEU A 1108 239.90 35.70 159.29
CA LEU A 1108 239.94 37.18 159.36
C LEU A 1108 240.60 38.07 158.28
N GLU A 1109 240.83 37.61 157.05
CA GLU A 1109 241.10 38.45 155.85
C GLU A 1109 240.31 37.97 154.64
#